data_AF-A0A818QCW5-F1
#
_entry.id   AF-A0A818QCW5-F1
#
_cell.length_a   1.000
_cell.length_b   1.000
_cell.length_c   1.000
_cell.angle_alpha   90.00
_cell.angle_beta   90.00
_cell.angle_gamma   90.00
#
_symmetry.space_group_name_H-M   'P 1'
#
loop_
_entity.id
_entity.type
_entity.pdbx_description
1 polymer ?
#
loop_
_entity_poly.entity_id
_entity_poly.type
_entity_poly.pdbx_seq_one_letter_code
_entity_poly.pdbx_strand_id
1 'polypeptide(L)'
;MSIKSKLGNLIRLTSNTEDHEQACTLPSTKVAYILSVDIGTSSIRAYLFSKAFEIICSSQRQQTIHCPEAHAFELDPAEFWSTLLFVIHNTIESARPLTVDDIACLGISTLRNSVILWDRKTGETYSNIILWNDTRSTLQTMATNSSFTWKTIRHVSKLIYPFIQTARLSTLSNLEFRTQMIAFKLLWLFERKPHLAKYARQNRLLFGCIETWIIWKLTGGQEHLTDVSCASSTGLYDPFQSEWSALLCKNLGIQMKLLPTIKPTYGQFGKCDPAIFGRAIPITAVIGDVQASMFGQCVCHLGESIITLGTGAFVNILTGRVSACTDGIYPLVAYSDLSNPLENVHFLHAYHSSCANILNWARQAGFFNDFSEINQLSTDTKIAHVFFLPAFDGHINDPYCGSGFIGIDGQTTRDDLLRSILESIAFIAYELFVFLKHDFDKYQGEENFRFLRLAGGVSKCDFICQTIANLTKLSIQRCYAFDYASGIGAAFLAAYGCGLIDDYEQFEKIITVEKTFQPVQCDIAEQNFKQWKSIIPRFDMTSCTYLSPGVRELLLSASAVATSEKSENDQLSIDKIRQCLSVGDTGIDYLESVRRLDVKILPQIEQMFNRMTIEEFRSTYDNDHYCGWLKNRKDLFRIFNFLKSDEIHLATLLLTCFTERNLGNLLLLQINTVPNLLRQIVESPNLCSILGSDLTLLFQLLIGSPKSINLRNVYWHGFIQYNEISPKFTYLLLYLMSCIGSILNGKVIPERQFISLDRFINHTFLPTDMCCPNADRAIELIQNSHLIDNGYKRLLMSSIDYFFNRNEYGLSMMILLPVFEHVLRKLFVNANNCPERLLTAEATTLYTTLDEILICCLPDGSPNRLCDELGRGYMSLLGDLITFPDGACLRSKLSHGEIDYESLPRSVANAQLGLLFALLYRYDKYKLDKYGQYLLDYINDYKVYYHPIAIARNQMRQCVAEFKQMLECPKSIDEVETEKPDFSIQLTNFWRAFMPPDNLSLFDNISLATIDALLNEENINLINRYCTCKLTTTGYNESSLIIIIRQLCTHIHQVLINIDTFIKTRGQAYHSKQLRSNQRSNFERFINVHDNIRQSLLFIFHLNASILFSLDNIRCIDLKYSSLLMKILRIWLTFVENTVTLSNITRNRWDEIANLCSTSIDKSTKIILKL
;
A
#
# COMPACT_ATOMS: atom_id res chain seq x y z
N MET A 1 5.06 67.95 27.00
CA MET A 1 4.45 66.82 27.74
C MET A 1 5.20 65.57 27.33
N SER A 2 6.16 65.07 28.12
CA SER A 2 5.94 64.14 29.25
C SER A 2 5.25 62.87 28.74
N ILE A 3 5.94 61.74 28.49
CA ILE A 3 6.40 60.75 29.50
C ILE A 3 7.66 60.03 28.95
N LYS A 4 8.85 60.59 29.13
CA LYS A 4 10.13 59.86 28.90
C LYS A 4 11.18 60.09 30.00
N SER A 5 10.88 60.93 31.01
CA SER A 5 11.84 61.33 32.06
C SER A 5 11.57 60.73 33.45
N LYS A 6 10.64 59.76 33.61
CA LYS A 6 10.25 59.26 34.95
C LYS A 6 10.63 57.81 35.31
N LEU A 7 11.36 57.08 34.47
CA LEU A 7 11.81 55.70 34.81
C LEU A 7 13.32 55.55 35.07
N GLY A 8 14.10 56.64 35.04
CA GLY A 8 15.55 56.59 35.20
C GLY A 8 16.09 56.59 36.65
N ASN A 9 15.26 56.54 37.69
CA ASN A 9 15.71 56.84 39.07
C ASN A 9 15.34 55.80 40.16
N LEU A 10 15.09 54.53 39.84
CA LEU A 10 14.70 53.54 40.88
C LEU A 10 15.48 52.23 40.93
N ILE A 11 16.65 52.14 40.27
CA ILE A 11 17.59 51.02 40.49
C ILE A 11 19.00 51.60 40.70
N ARG A 12 19.17 52.34 41.79
CA ARG A 12 20.45 52.59 42.46
C ARG A 12 20.23 52.27 43.94
N LEU A 13 21.22 51.59 44.54
CA LEU A 13 21.23 50.94 45.86
C LEU A 13 20.80 49.46 45.73
N THR A 14 21.72 48.53 45.50
CA THR A 14 22.78 48.18 46.45
C THR A 14 24.05 47.72 45.73
N SER A 15 25.08 48.56 45.79
CA SER A 15 26.47 48.18 45.62
C SER A 15 26.99 47.65 46.95
N ASN A 16 27.76 46.56 46.92
CA ASN A 16 29.02 46.38 47.66
C ASN A 16 29.53 44.96 47.46
N THR A 17 30.61 44.81 46.70
CA THR A 17 31.89 44.31 47.24
C THR A 17 32.96 44.43 46.15
N GLU A 18 34.03 45.10 46.52
CA GLU A 18 35.21 45.45 45.73
C GLU A 18 36.19 44.28 45.61
N ASP A 19 37.17 44.51 44.72
CA ASP A 19 38.54 44.00 44.70
C ASP A 19 38.84 42.68 43.95
N HIS A 20 39.30 42.83 42.69
CA HIS A 20 40.74 42.98 42.43
C HIS A 20 40.98 43.41 40.97
N GLU A 21 41.12 44.72 40.74
CA GLU A 21 41.78 45.25 39.56
C GLU A 21 43.31 45.11 39.74
N GLN A 22 43.93 44.29 38.89
CA GLN A 22 45.31 44.53 38.48
C GLN A 22 45.29 44.82 36.98
N ALA A 23 45.30 46.11 36.66
CA ALA A 23 45.55 46.61 35.33
C ALA A 23 46.98 46.25 34.90
N CYS A 24 47.11 45.26 34.01
CA CYS A 24 48.29 45.09 33.18
C CYS A 24 48.14 46.03 31.97
N THR A 25 48.83 47.16 32.03
CA THR A 25 49.11 47.98 30.84
C THR A 25 50.19 47.27 30.02
N LEU A 26 49.83 46.73 28.85
CA LEU A 26 50.75 46.14 27.87
C LEU A 26 50.23 46.39 26.44
N PRO A 27 51.11 46.37 25.43
CA PRO A 27 51.34 47.48 24.52
C PRO A 27 50.55 47.38 23.21
N SER A 28 50.32 48.55 22.61
CA SER A 28 49.81 48.70 21.25
C SER A 28 50.63 47.92 20.21
N THR A 29 49.93 47.41 19.19
CA THR A 29 50.39 46.96 17.85
C THR A 29 50.48 45.46 17.54
N LYS A 30 49.56 44.60 18.02
CA LYS A 30 49.23 43.36 17.28
C LYS A 30 47.81 43.45 16.73
N VAL A 31 47.67 43.34 15.40
CA VAL A 31 46.37 43.28 14.72
C VAL A 31 45.74 41.94 15.09
N ALA A 32 44.53 41.97 15.66
CA ALA A 32 43.77 40.80 16.04
C ALA A 32 43.13 40.12 14.81
N TYR A 33 43.31 38.80 14.67
CA TYR A 33 42.71 37.98 13.63
C TYR A 33 41.59 37.09 14.18
N ILE A 34 40.64 36.74 13.33
CA ILE A 34 39.47 35.93 13.68
C ILE A 34 39.58 34.58 12.97
N LEU A 35 39.65 33.50 13.74
CA LEU A 35 39.60 32.15 13.19
C LEU A 35 38.13 31.72 13.09
N SER A 36 37.73 31.20 11.94
CA SER A 36 36.40 30.65 11.74
C SER A 36 36.48 29.25 11.14
N VAL A 37 35.65 28.34 11.64
CA VAL A 37 35.58 26.96 11.16
C VAL A 37 34.15 26.66 10.74
N ASP A 38 33.99 26.23 9.49
CA ASP A 38 32.72 25.89 8.86
C ASP A 38 32.67 24.39 8.57
N ILE A 39 31.82 23.68 9.31
CA ILE A 39 31.68 22.22 9.26
C ILE A 39 30.44 21.88 8.43
N GLY A 40 30.64 21.67 7.13
CA GLY A 40 29.59 21.23 6.23
C GLY A 40 29.37 19.71 6.27
N THR A 41 28.38 19.22 5.51
CA THR A 41 28.12 17.76 5.42
C THR A 41 29.20 17.00 4.66
N SER A 42 29.79 17.61 3.63
CA SER A 42 30.75 16.94 2.73
C SER A 42 32.20 17.40 2.93
N SER A 43 32.42 18.49 3.68
CA SER A 43 33.76 19.05 3.89
C SER A 43 33.80 20.00 5.08
N ILE A 44 34.96 20.05 5.74
CA ILE A 44 35.30 21.02 6.78
C ILE A 44 36.18 22.10 6.16
N ARG A 45 35.91 23.37 6.48
CA ARG A 45 36.67 24.53 6.04
C ARG A 45 37.10 25.36 7.25
N ALA A 46 38.29 25.96 7.20
CA ALA A 46 38.71 26.97 8.16
C ALA A 46 39.25 28.19 7.44
N TYR A 47 38.94 29.36 7.97
CA TYR A 47 39.29 30.66 7.44
C TYR A 47 39.95 31.49 8.54
N LEU A 48 41.00 32.21 8.18
CA LEU A 48 41.55 33.26 9.03
C LEU A 48 41.18 34.61 8.43
N PHE A 49 40.40 35.38 9.16
CA PHE A 49 39.93 36.70 8.76
C PHE A 49 40.72 37.81 9.43
N SER A 50 40.96 38.89 8.70
CA SER A 50 41.38 40.16 9.29
C SER A 50 40.23 40.81 10.07
N LYS A 51 40.52 41.87 10.83
CA LYS A 51 39.47 42.70 11.46
C LYS A 51 38.48 43.31 10.44
N ALA A 52 38.90 43.46 9.18
CA ALA A 52 38.05 43.93 8.08
C ALA A 52 37.30 42.78 7.36
N PHE A 53 37.31 41.56 7.90
CA PHE A 53 36.72 40.36 7.31
C PHE A 53 37.27 39.97 5.93
N GLU A 54 38.51 40.38 5.62
CA GLU A 54 39.23 39.85 4.47
C GLU A 54 39.80 38.48 4.80
N ILE A 55 39.68 37.52 3.88
CA ILE A 55 40.29 36.19 4.03
C ILE A 55 41.80 36.34 3.85
N ILE A 56 42.56 36.11 4.92
CA ILE A 56 44.03 36.06 4.88
C ILE A 56 44.48 34.72 4.29
N CYS A 57 43.88 33.64 4.76
CA CYS A 57 44.11 32.30 4.28
C CYS A 57 42.91 31.40 4.60
N SER A 58 42.81 30.29 3.89
CA SER A 58 41.81 29.26 4.15
C SER A 58 42.36 27.87 3.84
N SER A 59 41.75 26.86 4.45
CA SER A 59 42.02 25.46 4.22
C SER A 59 40.70 24.71 4.19
N GLN A 60 40.63 23.64 3.40
CA GLN A 60 39.45 22.79 3.31
C GLN A 60 39.88 21.33 3.15
N ARG A 61 39.10 20.42 3.73
CA ARG A 61 39.25 18.98 3.50
C ARG A 61 37.89 18.30 3.38
N GLN A 62 37.77 17.38 2.42
CA GLN A 62 36.57 16.56 2.25
C GLN A 62 36.44 15.54 3.38
N GLN A 63 35.19 15.19 3.69
CA GLN A 63 34.85 14.19 4.69
C GLN A 63 34.41 12.89 4.01
N THR A 64 34.76 11.76 4.61
CA THR A 64 34.30 10.45 4.18
C THR A 64 32.96 10.16 4.85
N ILE A 65 31.90 10.02 4.04
CA ILE A 65 30.57 9.60 4.52
C ILE A 65 30.46 8.08 4.40
N HIS A 66 30.19 7.41 5.51
CA HIS A 66 29.97 5.98 5.56
C HIS A 66 28.48 5.64 5.43
N CYS A 67 28.16 4.71 4.53
CA CYS A 67 26.81 4.19 4.33
C CYS A 67 26.78 2.69 4.64
N PRO A 68 26.70 2.28 5.92
CA PRO A 68 26.77 0.88 6.31
C PRO A 68 25.55 0.05 5.86
N GLU A 69 24.40 0.70 5.70
CA GLU A 69 23.15 0.12 5.22
C GLU A 69 22.36 1.17 4.41
N ALA A 70 21.29 0.77 3.73
CA ALA A 70 20.46 1.71 2.97
C ALA A 70 19.89 2.79 3.91
N HIS A 71 19.91 4.05 3.46
CA HIS A 71 19.42 5.22 4.22
C HIS A 71 20.19 5.55 5.52
N ALA A 72 21.31 4.88 5.77
CA ALA A 72 22.23 5.16 6.87
C ALA A 72 23.38 6.05 6.41
N PHE A 73 23.59 7.20 7.08
CA PHE A 73 24.67 8.14 6.76
C PHE A 73 25.43 8.53 8.02
N GLU A 74 26.72 8.19 8.07
CA GLU A 74 27.56 8.31 9.26
C GLU A 74 28.93 8.92 8.96
N LEU A 75 29.54 9.56 9.97
CA LEU A 75 30.97 9.92 9.97
C LEU A 75 31.68 9.18 11.11
N ASP A 76 32.90 8.71 10.85
CA ASP A 76 33.79 8.22 11.92
C ASP A 76 34.25 9.42 12.79
N PRO A 77 34.06 9.37 14.13
CA PRO A 77 34.42 10.48 15.00
C PRO A 77 35.92 10.78 15.02
N ALA A 78 36.77 9.76 14.95
CA ALA A 78 38.22 9.94 14.99
C ALA A 78 38.75 10.57 13.70
N GLU A 79 38.26 10.10 12.54
CA GLU A 79 38.55 10.70 11.23
C GLU A 79 38.06 12.15 11.18
N PHE A 80 36.83 12.40 11.62
CA PHE A 80 36.27 13.75 11.70
C PHE A 80 37.16 14.68 12.54
N TRP A 81 37.54 14.25 13.74
CA TRP A 81 38.35 15.07 14.66
C TRP A 81 39.74 15.36 14.09
N SER A 82 40.39 14.34 13.52
CA SER A 82 41.69 14.52 12.86
C SER A 82 41.61 15.48 11.68
N THR A 83 40.52 15.43 10.91
CA THR A 83 40.26 16.32 9.77
C THR A 83 40.03 17.75 10.23
N LEU A 84 39.24 17.96 11.29
CA LEU A 84 39.00 19.27 11.88
C LEU A 84 40.31 19.94 12.32
N LEU A 85 41.11 19.23 13.12
CA LEU A 85 42.40 19.74 13.59
C LEU A 85 43.36 20.03 12.43
N PHE A 86 43.45 19.11 11.46
CA PHE A 86 44.27 19.30 10.27
C PHE A 86 43.91 20.59 9.53
N VAL A 87 42.61 20.84 9.30
CA VAL A 87 42.14 22.02 8.58
C VAL A 87 42.49 23.30 9.34
N ILE A 88 42.29 23.33 10.66
CA ILE A 88 42.64 24.49 11.51
C ILE A 88 44.15 24.73 11.52
N HIS A 89 44.96 23.70 11.79
CA HIS A 89 46.42 23.83 11.81
C HIS A 89 46.95 24.30 10.45
N ASN A 90 46.49 23.71 9.35
CA ASN A 90 46.95 24.08 8.01
C ASN A 90 46.57 25.53 7.66
N THR A 91 45.41 26.03 8.09
CA THR A 91 45.05 27.45 7.93
C THR A 91 46.02 28.35 8.69
N ILE A 92 46.32 28.04 9.96
CA ILE A 92 47.24 28.83 10.79
C ILE A 92 48.67 28.79 10.21
N GLU A 93 49.14 27.61 9.79
CA GLU A 93 50.48 27.45 9.21
C GLU A 93 50.63 28.17 7.86
N SER A 94 49.58 28.20 7.05
CA SER A 94 49.54 28.94 5.78
C SER A 94 49.58 30.46 5.98
N ALA A 95 49.32 30.95 7.19
CA ALA A 95 49.28 32.37 7.53
C ALA A 95 50.62 32.94 8.02
N ARG A 96 51.73 32.18 7.97
CA ARG A 96 53.04 32.64 8.47
C ARG A 96 53.45 33.99 7.82
N PRO A 97 53.97 34.95 8.61
CA PRO A 97 54.55 34.81 9.96
C PRO A 97 53.55 34.91 11.13
N LEU A 98 52.24 34.93 10.88
CA LEU A 98 51.24 34.94 11.96
C LEU A 98 51.31 33.67 12.81
N THR A 99 51.00 33.82 14.09
CA THR A 99 51.04 32.77 15.11
C THR A 99 49.69 32.67 15.82
N VAL A 100 49.52 31.62 16.63
CA VAL A 100 48.31 31.45 17.44
C VAL A 100 48.07 32.61 18.40
N ASP A 101 49.12 33.34 18.81
CA ASP A 101 49.03 34.54 19.64
C ASP A 101 48.29 35.72 18.97
N ASP A 102 48.23 35.72 17.63
CA ASP A 102 47.59 36.77 16.85
C ASP A 102 46.08 36.52 16.65
N ILE A 103 45.61 35.32 17.00
CA ILE A 103 44.20 34.92 16.92
C ILE A 103 43.47 35.37 18.18
N ALA A 104 42.52 36.28 18.01
CA ALA A 104 41.76 36.84 19.11
C ALA A 104 40.54 35.99 19.49
N CYS A 105 39.91 35.29 18.55
CA CYS A 105 38.75 34.45 18.81
C CYS A 105 38.54 33.35 17.76
N LEU A 106 37.73 32.35 18.13
CA LEU A 106 37.25 31.26 17.29
C LEU A 106 35.73 31.29 17.18
N GLY A 107 35.23 31.31 15.94
CA GLY A 107 33.83 31.08 15.58
C GLY A 107 33.63 29.70 14.94
N ILE A 108 32.55 29.02 15.31
CA ILE A 108 32.22 27.68 14.78
C ILE A 108 30.84 27.73 14.11
N SER A 109 30.80 27.45 12.81
CA SER A 109 29.62 27.14 12.03
C SER A 109 29.53 25.62 11.83
N THR A 110 28.36 25.01 12.07
CA THR A 110 28.20 23.55 11.94
C THR A 110 26.94 23.10 11.24
N LEU A 111 27.03 22.00 10.51
CA LEU A 111 25.87 21.21 10.12
C LEU A 111 25.04 20.85 11.35
N ARG A 112 23.73 21.01 11.24
CA ARG A 112 22.77 20.71 12.31
C ARG A 112 22.33 19.24 12.26
N ASN A 113 21.53 18.84 13.24
CA ASN A 113 20.76 17.59 13.19
C ASN A 113 21.56 16.29 13.15
N SER A 114 22.80 16.34 13.64
CA SER A 114 23.67 15.18 13.87
C SER A 114 23.53 14.65 15.30
N VAL A 115 23.84 13.37 15.49
CA VAL A 115 23.85 12.74 16.83
C VAL A 115 25.18 12.06 17.09
N ILE A 116 25.76 12.34 18.26
CA ILE A 116 26.91 11.64 18.81
C ILE A 116 26.74 11.44 20.33
N LEU A 117 27.20 10.28 20.81
CA LEU A 117 27.19 9.89 22.22
C LEU A 117 28.61 9.54 22.66
N TRP A 118 29.04 10.02 23.82
CA TRP A 118 30.37 9.73 24.35
C TRP A 118 30.40 9.59 25.87
N ASP A 119 31.48 9.01 26.36
CA ASP A 119 31.72 8.85 27.80
C ASP A 119 32.14 10.18 28.42
N ARG A 120 31.48 10.55 29.53
CA ARG A 120 31.75 11.79 30.27
C ARG A 120 33.19 11.89 30.78
N LYS A 121 33.82 10.76 31.12
CA LYS A 121 35.16 10.72 31.71
C LYS A 121 36.24 10.50 30.67
N THR A 122 36.05 9.52 29.77
CA THR A 122 37.10 9.13 28.81
C THR A 122 37.04 9.92 27.51
N GLY A 123 35.88 10.51 27.17
CA GLY A 123 35.66 11.14 25.87
C GLY A 123 35.51 10.16 24.71
N GLU A 124 35.52 8.85 24.98
CA GLU A 124 35.36 7.82 23.96
C GLU A 124 33.92 7.80 23.46
N THR A 125 33.76 7.73 22.14
CA THR A 125 32.47 7.76 21.47
C THR A 125 31.83 6.37 21.43
N TYR A 126 30.54 6.28 21.71
CA TYR A 126 29.76 5.04 21.72
C TYR A 126 29.10 4.71 20.37
N SER A 127 29.13 5.64 19.42
CA SER A 127 28.63 5.48 18.06
C SER A 127 29.43 6.34 17.10
N ASN A 128 29.31 6.05 15.81
CA ASN A 128 29.62 7.03 14.77
C ASN A 128 28.70 8.25 14.89
N ILE A 129 29.09 9.34 14.25
CA ILE A 129 28.26 10.54 14.15
C ILE A 129 27.18 10.27 13.11
N ILE A 130 25.92 10.16 13.54
CA ILE A 130 24.79 9.97 12.62
C ILE A 130 24.41 11.32 12.03
N LEU A 131 24.38 11.43 10.70
CA LEU A 131 24.16 12.68 9.97
C LEU A 131 22.67 13.07 9.86
N TRP A 132 22.41 14.31 9.44
CA TRP A 132 21.06 14.88 9.37
C TRP A 132 20.13 14.19 8.36
N ASN A 133 20.67 13.75 7.22
CA ASN A 133 19.98 13.10 6.12
C ASN A 133 19.72 11.60 6.35
N ASP A 134 20.12 11.07 7.50
CA ASP A 134 19.82 9.70 7.91
C ASP A 134 18.32 9.51 8.24
N THR A 135 17.70 8.48 7.65
CA THR A 135 16.28 8.18 7.84
C THR A 135 16.02 6.83 8.52
N ARG A 136 17.05 6.16 9.07
CA ARG A 136 16.87 4.85 9.72
C ARG A 136 15.97 4.89 10.96
N SER A 137 15.75 6.07 11.53
CA SER A 137 14.85 6.29 12.67
C SER A 137 13.36 6.47 12.27
N THR A 138 12.98 6.13 11.03
CA THR A 138 11.61 6.30 10.51
C THR A 138 10.58 5.57 11.38
N LEU A 139 10.86 4.33 11.79
CA LEU A 139 9.95 3.55 12.63
C LEU A 139 9.66 4.25 13.97
N GLN A 140 10.68 4.82 14.61
CA GLN A 140 10.56 5.53 15.88
C GLN A 140 9.69 6.80 15.73
N THR A 141 9.87 7.54 14.63
CA THR A 141 9.03 8.71 14.33
C THR A 141 7.57 8.33 14.08
N MET A 142 7.33 7.30 13.26
CA MET A 142 5.98 6.82 12.97
C MET A 142 5.29 6.33 14.23
N ALA A 143 5.96 5.50 15.05
CA ALA A 143 5.43 4.99 16.31
C ALA A 143 5.08 6.13 17.30
N THR A 144 5.94 7.16 17.38
CA THR A 144 5.70 8.30 18.28
C THR A 144 4.54 9.16 17.79
N ASN A 145 4.48 9.49 16.49
CA ASN A 145 3.37 10.24 15.89
C ASN A 145 2.03 9.51 16.03
N SER A 146 2.04 8.18 15.95
CA SER A 146 0.84 7.34 16.07
C SER A 146 0.46 6.97 17.51
N SER A 147 1.31 7.32 18.49
CA SER A 147 1.08 7.08 19.92
C SER A 147 -0.16 7.82 20.43
N PHE A 148 -0.87 7.19 21.37
CA PHE A 148 -2.07 7.77 21.98
C PHE A 148 -1.76 9.13 22.60
N THR A 149 -0.69 9.23 23.41
CA THR A 149 -0.28 10.48 24.07
C THR A 149 -0.11 11.63 23.10
N TRP A 150 0.58 11.41 21.97
CA TRP A 150 0.85 12.48 21.01
C TRP A 150 -0.41 12.87 20.21
N LYS A 151 -1.20 11.88 19.79
CA LYS A 151 -2.52 12.11 19.17
C LYS A 151 -3.43 12.94 20.08
N THR A 152 -3.45 12.65 21.38
CA THR A 152 -4.21 13.43 22.37
C THR A 152 -3.70 14.86 22.48
N ILE A 153 -2.38 15.08 22.59
CA ILE A 153 -1.80 16.44 22.68
C ILE A 153 -2.17 17.28 21.44
N ARG A 154 -2.02 16.73 20.23
CA ARG A 154 -2.40 17.41 18.98
C ARG A 154 -3.89 17.72 18.95
N HIS A 155 -4.74 16.75 19.30
CA HIS A 155 -6.19 16.90 19.27
C HIS A 155 -6.69 17.95 20.27
N VAL A 156 -6.23 17.89 21.52
CA VAL A 156 -6.56 18.87 22.56
C VAL A 156 -6.08 20.26 22.15
N SER A 157 -4.86 20.38 21.60
CA SER A 157 -4.34 21.66 21.11
C SER A 157 -5.19 22.22 19.95
N LYS A 158 -5.64 21.37 19.02
CA LYS A 158 -6.57 21.76 17.93
C LYS A 158 -7.92 22.24 18.47
N LEU A 159 -8.46 21.62 19.51
CA LEU A 159 -9.74 22.02 20.11
C LEU A 159 -9.65 23.35 20.86
N ILE A 160 -8.54 23.59 21.55
CA ILE A 160 -8.35 24.81 22.37
C ILE A 160 -7.91 26.00 21.51
N TYR A 161 -7.19 25.76 20.42
CA TYR A 161 -6.61 26.81 19.57
C TYR A 161 -7.61 27.91 19.12
N PRO A 162 -8.85 27.60 18.67
CA PRO A 162 -9.82 28.63 18.28
C PRO A 162 -10.19 29.62 19.40
N PHE A 163 -10.08 29.20 20.67
CA PHE A 163 -10.45 30.02 21.83
C PHE A 163 -9.29 30.85 22.37
N ILE A 164 -8.08 30.29 22.40
CA ILE A 164 -6.90 30.92 23.04
C ILE A 164 -5.97 31.59 22.02
N GLN A 165 -5.91 31.07 20.78
CA GLN A 165 -5.18 31.63 19.63
C GLN A 165 -3.71 31.99 19.90
N THR A 166 -2.98 31.16 20.66
CA THR A 166 -1.53 31.35 20.89
C THR A 166 -0.68 30.58 19.90
N ALA A 167 0.50 31.12 19.57
CA ALA A 167 1.48 30.47 18.69
C ALA A 167 1.93 29.09 19.22
N ARG A 168 1.99 28.92 20.55
CA ARG A 168 2.31 27.63 21.20
C ARG A 168 1.26 26.56 20.91
N LEU A 169 -0.02 26.89 21.04
CA LEU A 169 -1.11 25.97 20.70
C LEU A 169 -1.19 25.70 19.20
N SER A 170 -0.94 26.71 18.36
CA SER A 170 -0.85 26.53 16.90
C SER A 170 0.29 25.59 16.49
N THR A 171 1.40 25.62 17.22
CA THR A 171 2.54 24.73 16.96
C THR A 171 2.18 23.31 17.38
N LEU A 172 1.68 23.11 18.61
CA LEU A 172 1.32 21.79 19.12
C LEU A 172 0.18 21.12 18.33
N SER A 173 -0.74 21.90 17.76
CA SER A 173 -1.85 21.38 16.97
C SER A 173 -1.38 20.77 15.64
N ASN A 174 -0.30 21.31 15.06
CA ASN A 174 0.22 20.88 13.75
C ASN A 174 1.48 20.02 13.84
N LEU A 175 2.21 20.04 14.96
CA LEU A 175 3.52 19.40 15.09
C LEU A 175 3.48 17.90 14.73
N GLU A 176 4.40 17.53 13.85
CA GLU A 176 4.64 16.17 13.43
C GLU A 176 6.14 15.85 13.55
N PHE A 177 6.45 14.76 14.24
CA PHE A 177 7.83 14.34 14.41
C PHE A 177 8.39 13.76 13.11
N ARG A 178 9.60 14.17 12.73
CA ARG A 178 10.28 13.70 11.52
C ARG A 178 11.67 13.16 11.85
N THR A 179 12.25 12.37 10.94
CA THR A 179 13.55 11.71 11.15
C THR A 179 14.71 12.69 11.30
N GLN A 180 14.55 13.91 10.80
CA GLN A 180 15.53 14.99 10.92
C GLN A 180 15.61 15.52 12.35
N MET A 181 14.60 15.27 13.19
CA MET A 181 14.65 15.60 14.61
C MET A 181 15.54 14.60 15.35
N ILE A 182 16.60 15.12 15.96
CA ILE A 182 17.69 14.40 16.63
C ILE A 182 17.18 13.42 17.69
N ALA A 183 16.07 13.75 18.35
CA ALA A 183 15.43 12.92 19.36
C ALA A 183 15.21 11.46 18.90
N PHE A 184 14.85 11.23 17.63
CA PHE A 184 14.51 9.89 17.14
C PHE A 184 15.74 9.06 16.76
N LYS A 185 16.82 9.72 16.32
CA LYS A 185 18.13 9.06 16.15
C LYS A 185 18.70 8.62 17.51
N LEU A 186 18.47 9.42 18.55
CA LEU A 186 18.83 9.04 19.92
C LEU A 186 18.01 7.84 20.42
N LEU A 187 16.69 7.81 20.17
CA LEU A 187 15.84 6.67 20.50
C LEU A 187 16.30 5.40 19.77
N TRP A 188 16.55 5.50 18.47
CA TRP A 188 17.07 4.40 17.67
C TRP A 188 18.39 3.86 18.25
N LEU A 189 19.31 4.74 18.67
CA LEU A 189 20.56 4.34 19.31
C LEU A 189 20.34 3.60 20.64
N PHE A 190 19.39 4.06 21.47
CA PHE A 190 19.06 3.37 22.72
C PHE A 190 18.41 2.01 22.51
N GLU A 191 17.58 1.86 21.49
CA GLU A 191 17.01 0.56 21.12
C GLU A 191 18.08 -0.39 20.58
N ARG A 192 18.98 0.10 19.72
CA ARG A 192 20.06 -0.71 19.14
C ARG A 192 21.14 -1.07 20.15
N LYS A 193 21.39 -0.20 21.13
CA LYS A 193 22.39 -0.37 22.20
C LYS A 193 21.77 -0.13 23.59
N PRO A 194 20.98 -1.07 24.13
CA PRO A 194 20.23 -0.89 25.39
C PRO A 194 21.08 -0.53 26.62
N HIS A 195 22.36 -0.92 26.63
CA HIS A 195 23.29 -0.57 27.71
C HIS A 195 23.53 0.95 27.82
N LEU A 196 23.37 1.71 26.73
CA LEU A 196 23.53 3.16 26.74
C LEU A 196 22.46 3.86 27.60
N ALA A 197 21.23 3.32 27.63
CA ALA A 197 20.19 3.82 28.52
C ALA A 197 20.58 3.65 30.01
N LYS A 198 21.32 2.58 30.35
CA LYS A 198 21.88 2.39 31.70
C LYS A 198 22.97 3.40 32.00
N TYR A 199 23.86 3.67 31.04
CA TYR A 199 24.93 4.68 31.21
C TYR A 199 24.39 6.10 31.34
N ALA A 200 23.31 6.43 30.62
CA ALA A 200 22.58 7.68 30.81
C ALA A 200 22.08 7.82 32.25
N ARG A 201 21.41 6.79 32.80
CA ARG A 201 20.94 6.77 34.20
C ARG A 201 22.05 6.92 35.23
N GLN A 202 23.26 6.46 34.91
CA GLN A 202 24.44 6.56 35.79
C GLN A 202 25.21 7.88 35.61
N ASN A 203 24.71 8.81 34.79
CA ASN A 203 25.40 10.06 34.43
C ASN A 203 26.80 9.85 33.81
N ARG A 204 27.03 8.68 33.21
CA ARG A 204 28.27 8.33 32.51
C ARG A 204 28.26 8.77 31.04
N LEU A 205 27.07 8.93 30.47
CA LEU A 205 26.87 9.27 29.06
C LEU A 205 26.68 10.78 28.88
N LEU A 206 27.31 11.33 27.84
CA LEU A 206 27.03 12.65 27.29
C LEU A 206 26.41 12.53 25.90
N PHE A 207 25.56 13.50 25.57
CA PHE A 207 24.90 13.63 24.28
C PHE A 207 25.10 15.03 23.74
N GLY A 208 25.15 15.12 22.42
CA GLY A 208 25.11 16.38 21.72
C GLY A 208 25.10 16.17 20.22
N CYS A 209 25.02 17.29 19.53
CA CYS A 209 25.32 17.37 18.11
C CYS A 209 26.84 17.60 17.95
N ILE A 210 27.30 17.73 16.71
CA ILE A 210 28.74 17.89 16.41
C ILE A 210 29.36 19.08 17.14
N GLU A 211 28.72 20.25 17.19
CA GLU A 211 29.27 21.42 17.88
C GLU A 211 29.46 21.19 19.36
N THR A 212 28.49 20.54 20.01
CA THR A 212 28.57 20.21 21.43
C THR A 212 29.79 19.34 21.70
N TRP A 213 30.02 18.33 20.84
CA TRP A 213 31.16 17.44 20.97
C TRP A 213 32.49 18.14 20.67
N ILE A 214 32.53 19.04 19.68
CA ILE A 214 33.73 19.83 19.35
C ILE A 214 34.09 20.77 20.48
N ILE A 215 33.13 21.50 21.07
CA ILE A 215 33.38 22.37 22.23
C ILE A 215 33.96 21.54 23.38
N TRP A 216 33.35 20.37 23.66
CA TRP A 216 33.85 19.46 24.69
C TRP A 216 35.29 19.01 24.41
N LYS A 217 35.61 18.63 23.18
CA LYS A 217 36.96 18.20 22.78
C LYS A 217 37.97 19.35 22.79
N LEU A 218 37.60 20.52 22.28
CA LEU A 218 38.47 21.69 22.24
C LEU A 218 38.76 22.24 23.62
N THR A 219 37.83 22.15 24.57
CA THR A 219 38.00 22.67 25.95
C THR A 219 38.62 21.65 26.90
N GLY A 220 39.12 20.51 26.42
CA GLY A 220 39.70 19.47 27.28
C GLY A 220 38.66 18.81 28.20
N GLY A 221 37.41 18.74 27.76
CA GLY A 221 36.29 18.09 28.46
C GLY A 221 35.61 18.92 29.55
N GLN A 222 35.94 20.21 29.66
CA GLN A 222 35.41 21.10 30.69
C GLN A 222 33.99 21.59 30.38
N GLU A 223 33.71 21.88 29.11
CA GLU A 223 32.46 22.52 28.69
C GLU A 223 31.56 21.54 27.92
N HIS A 224 30.31 21.40 28.37
CA HIS A 224 29.26 20.62 27.68
C HIS A 224 28.12 21.56 27.29
N LEU A 225 28.34 22.29 26.19
CA LEU A 225 27.52 23.43 25.76
C LEU A 225 27.00 23.23 24.32
N THR A 226 25.86 23.83 24.01
CA THR A 226 25.35 24.02 22.65
C THR A 226 24.79 25.44 22.54
N ASP A 227 24.59 25.95 21.33
CA ASP A 227 23.92 27.23 21.13
C ASP A 227 22.42 27.07 20.85
N VAL A 228 21.65 28.15 21.03
CA VAL A 228 20.19 28.15 20.81
C VAL A 228 19.78 27.74 19.38
N SER A 229 20.59 28.05 18.36
CA SER A 229 20.26 27.75 16.97
C SER A 229 20.35 26.24 16.69
N CYS A 230 21.41 25.57 17.16
CA CYS A 230 21.56 24.12 17.08
C CYS A 230 20.61 23.38 18.03
N ALA A 231 20.39 23.91 19.24
CA ALA A 231 19.42 23.34 20.17
C ALA A 231 18.00 23.29 19.57
N SER A 232 17.59 24.36 18.87
CA SER A 232 16.24 24.48 18.30
C SER A 232 15.89 23.40 17.28
N SER A 233 16.89 22.82 16.59
CA SER A 233 16.65 21.82 15.54
C SER A 233 16.60 20.37 16.06
N THR A 234 16.86 20.15 17.35
CA THR A 234 16.93 18.82 17.97
C THR A 234 15.59 18.09 18.09
N GLY A 235 14.47 18.83 18.05
CA GLY A 235 13.16 18.30 18.43
C GLY A 235 12.97 18.08 19.93
N LEU A 236 13.90 18.56 20.78
CA LEU A 236 13.81 18.53 22.24
C LEU A 236 13.72 19.93 22.87
N TYR A 237 13.92 20.99 22.10
CA TYR A 237 13.91 22.38 22.53
C TYR A 237 12.50 22.98 22.50
N ASP A 238 12.14 23.77 23.52
CA ASP A 238 10.93 24.58 23.55
C ASP A 238 11.26 26.03 23.14
N PRO A 239 10.88 26.48 21.92
CA PRO A 239 11.19 27.83 21.45
C PRO A 239 10.40 28.94 22.15
N PHE A 240 9.35 28.60 22.91
CA PHE A 240 8.57 29.60 23.65
C PHE A 240 9.18 29.92 25.01
N GLN A 241 9.88 28.96 25.60
CA GLN A 241 10.57 29.11 26.89
C GLN A 241 12.08 29.28 26.73
N SER A 242 12.60 29.04 25.52
CA SER A 242 14.03 29.04 25.20
C SER A 242 14.87 28.09 26.06
N GLU A 243 14.31 26.91 26.35
CA GLU A 243 14.93 25.87 27.17
C GLU A 243 14.62 24.47 26.63
N TRP A 244 15.29 23.45 27.18
CA TRP A 244 14.95 22.06 26.89
C TRP A 244 13.53 21.71 27.38
N SER A 245 12.72 21.12 26.51
CA SER A 245 11.33 20.76 26.82
C SER A 245 11.26 19.55 27.76
N ALA A 246 10.92 19.79 29.02
CA ALA A 246 10.69 18.72 30.00
C ALA A 246 9.56 17.77 29.56
N LEU A 247 8.54 18.29 28.86
CA LEU A 247 7.42 17.50 28.35
C LEU A 247 7.89 16.51 27.27
N LEU A 248 8.62 16.99 26.26
CA LEU A 248 9.12 16.14 25.17
C LEU A 248 10.12 15.11 25.71
N CYS A 249 11.06 15.54 26.55
CA CYS A 249 12.05 14.63 27.14
C CYS A 249 11.39 13.54 27.98
N LYS A 250 10.39 13.88 28.82
CA LYS A 250 9.65 12.89 29.62
C LYS A 250 8.89 11.89 28.75
N ASN A 251 8.21 12.36 27.71
CA ASN A 251 7.43 11.50 26.80
C ASN A 251 8.33 10.54 26.02
N LEU A 252 9.53 10.96 25.64
CA LEU A 252 10.49 10.15 24.91
C LEU A 252 11.43 9.34 25.84
N GLY A 253 11.29 9.46 27.17
CA GLY A 253 12.16 8.77 28.13
C GLY A 253 13.61 9.26 28.14
N ILE A 254 13.87 10.49 27.67
CA ILE A 254 15.19 11.12 27.62
C ILE A 254 15.44 11.89 28.92
N GLN A 255 16.60 11.68 29.53
CA GLN A 255 16.96 12.35 30.77
C GLN A 255 17.55 13.72 30.49
N MET A 256 17.01 14.78 31.10
CA MET A 256 17.50 16.16 30.93
C MET A 256 18.99 16.34 31.27
N LYS A 257 19.53 15.57 32.22
CA LYS A 257 20.96 15.59 32.62
C LYS A 257 21.92 15.14 31.52
N LEU A 258 21.40 14.47 30.50
CA LEU A 258 22.16 14.02 29.33
C LEU A 258 22.43 15.18 28.35
N LEU A 259 21.58 16.21 28.36
CA LEU A 259 21.58 17.29 27.38
C LEU A 259 22.60 18.39 27.73
N PRO A 260 23.22 19.06 26.74
CA PRO A 260 24.16 20.15 26.97
C PRO A 260 23.47 21.41 27.51
N THR A 261 24.26 22.29 28.13
CA THR A 261 23.75 23.62 28.54
C THR A 261 23.60 24.51 27.31
N ILE A 262 22.45 25.17 27.17
CA ILE A 262 22.16 26.06 26.05
C ILE A 262 22.76 27.45 26.32
N LYS A 263 23.44 28.03 25.33
CA LYS A 263 24.00 29.38 25.35
C LYS A 263 23.49 30.22 24.17
N PRO A 264 23.54 31.56 24.25
CA PRO A 264 23.31 32.41 23.09
C PRO A 264 24.29 32.09 21.94
N THR A 265 23.96 32.46 20.69
CA THR A 265 24.81 32.15 19.51
C THR A 265 26.21 32.79 19.54
N TYR A 266 26.40 33.81 20.38
CA TYR A 266 27.67 34.48 20.62
C TYR A 266 27.88 34.69 22.13
N GLY A 267 29.13 34.85 22.54
CA GLY A 267 29.52 34.97 23.95
C GLY A 267 30.54 33.91 24.34
N GLN A 268 30.83 33.73 25.63
CA GLN A 268 31.90 32.83 26.06
C GLN A 268 31.45 31.35 26.07
N PHE A 269 32.01 30.53 25.18
CA PHE A 269 31.82 29.07 25.12
C PHE A 269 32.98 28.27 25.74
N GLY A 270 33.96 28.96 26.31
CA GLY A 270 35.18 28.37 26.87
C GLY A 270 36.42 28.76 26.07
N LYS A 271 37.56 28.18 26.43
CA LYS A 271 38.83 28.38 25.76
C LYS A 271 39.38 27.04 25.29
N CYS A 272 39.97 27.02 24.10
CA CYS A 272 40.67 25.84 23.63
C CYS A 272 41.78 25.44 24.62
N ASP A 273 41.96 24.15 24.84
CA ASP A 273 43.03 23.59 25.64
C ASP A 273 44.38 23.98 24.99
N PRO A 274 45.30 24.62 25.74
CA PRO A 274 46.62 24.94 25.25
C PRO A 274 47.39 23.75 24.67
N ALA A 275 47.08 22.51 25.08
CA ALA A 275 47.69 21.31 24.52
C ALA A 275 47.37 21.07 23.03
N ILE A 276 46.28 21.67 22.50
CA ILE A 276 45.85 21.49 21.10
C ILE A 276 46.57 22.46 20.17
N PHE A 277 46.60 23.76 20.51
CA PHE A 277 47.15 24.80 19.63
C PHE A 277 48.39 25.51 20.20
N GLY A 278 48.94 25.04 21.32
CA GLY A 278 50.03 25.71 22.04
C GLY A 278 49.59 26.92 22.88
N ARG A 279 48.36 27.41 22.68
CA ARG A 279 47.74 28.51 23.43
C ARG A 279 46.22 28.34 23.49
N ALA A 280 45.64 28.90 24.55
CA ALA A 280 44.20 29.03 24.69
C ALA A 280 43.63 30.08 23.73
N ILE A 281 42.84 29.65 22.74
CA ILE A 281 42.01 30.51 21.88
C ILE A 281 40.59 30.56 22.49
N PRO A 282 39.98 31.73 22.71
CA PRO A 282 38.61 31.80 23.20
C PRO A 282 37.61 31.43 22.09
N ILE A 283 36.67 30.54 22.42
CA ILE A 283 35.56 30.19 21.55
C ILE A 283 34.43 31.17 21.87
N THR A 284 34.13 32.07 20.93
CA THR A 284 33.20 33.18 21.19
C THR A 284 31.93 33.19 20.34
N ALA A 285 31.79 32.24 19.41
CA ALA A 285 30.54 31.99 18.72
C ALA A 285 30.40 30.54 18.27
N VAL A 286 29.18 30.03 18.36
CA VAL A 286 28.76 28.73 17.86
C VAL A 286 27.37 28.90 17.28
N ILE A 287 27.18 28.47 16.03
CA ILE A 287 25.93 28.66 15.31
C ILE A 287 25.75 27.58 14.23
N GLY A 288 24.50 27.22 13.95
CA GLY A 288 24.18 26.34 12.82
C GLY A 288 24.56 26.96 11.48
N ASP A 289 25.00 26.14 10.52
CA ASP A 289 25.52 26.53 9.21
C ASP A 289 24.58 27.42 8.39
N VAL A 290 23.30 27.06 8.33
CA VAL A 290 22.26 27.83 7.64
C VAL A 290 22.05 29.17 8.34
N GLN A 291 22.01 29.20 9.66
CA GLN A 291 21.85 30.45 10.41
C GLN A 291 23.08 31.34 10.35
N ALA A 292 24.28 30.77 10.33
CA ALA A 292 25.53 31.49 10.10
C ALA A 292 25.53 32.14 8.71
N SER A 293 25.02 31.43 7.70
CA SER A 293 24.92 31.96 6.33
C SER A 293 24.00 33.18 6.23
N MET A 294 22.99 33.29 7.10
CA MET A 294 22.11 34.46 7.16
C MET A 294 22.91 35.71 7.54
N PHE A 295 23.74 35.64 8.58
CA PHE A 295 24.65 36.73 8.91
C PHE A 295 25.61 37.01 7.76
N GLY A 296 26.27 35.99 7.21
CA GLY A 296 27.22 36.18 6.12
C GLY A 296 26.63 36.76 4.82
N GLN A 297 25.30 36.75 4.67
CA GLN A 297 24.58 37.37 3.55
C GLN A 297 23.79 38.62 3.96
N CYS A 298 24.00 39.11 5.18
CA CYS A 298 23.31 40.26 5.76
C CYS A 298 21.79 40.15 5.75
N VAL A 299 21.28 38.96 6.10
CA VAL A 299 19.85 38.68 6.28
C VAL A 299 19.54 38.81 7.76
N CYS A 300 19.13 40.01 8.17
CA CYS A 300 18.94 40.37 9.57
C CYS A 300 17.63 41.15 9.83
N HIS A 301 16.91 41.56 8.79
CA HIS A 301 15.66 42.27 8.93
C HIS A 301 14.44 41.35 8.76
N LEU A 302 13.33 41.73 9.40
CA LEU A 302 12.05 41.05 9.26
C LEU A 302 11.65 40.92 7.79
N GLY A 303 11.16 39.75 7.38
CA GLY A 303 10.71 39.48 6.01
C GLY A 303 11.85 39.23 5.01
N GLU A 304 13.11 39.44 5.41
CA GLU A 304 14.23 39.00 4.58
C GLU A 304 14.33 37.48 4.56
N SER A 305 14.77 36.96 3.42
CA SER A 305 14.83 35.53 3.18
C SER A 305 16.08 35.14 2.41
N ILE A 306 16.53 33.92 2.69
CA ILE A 306 17.71 33.33 2.09
C ILE A 306 17.37 31.94 1.56
N ILE A 307 17.89 31.66 0.36
CA ILE A 307 17.91 30.33 -0.23
C ILE A 307 19.37 29.85 -0.22
N THR A 308 19.65 28.81 0.55
CA THR A 308 20.97 28.18 0.61
C THR A 308 20.94 26.89 -0.21
N LEU A 309 21.69 26.88 -1.32
CA LEU A 309 21.80 25.74 -2.23
C LEU A 309 23.16 25.05 -2.02
N GLY A 310 23.18 24.12 -1.06
CA GLY A 310 24.33 23.29 -0.70
C GLY A 310 24.05 21.81 -1.00
N THR A 311 24.47 20.91 -0.11
CA THR A 311 24.14 19.47 -0.22
C THR A 311 22.63 19.26 -0.41
N GLY A 312 21.82 19.95 0.40
CA GLY A 312 20.38 20.12 0.22
C GLY A 312 20.01 21.57 -0.15
N ALA A 313 18.73 21.79 -0.45
CA ALA A 313 18.17 23.12 -0.66
C ALA A 313 17.43 23.56 0.60
N PHE A 314 17.75 24.75 1.12
CA PHE A 314 17.14 25.28 2.34
C PHE A 314 16.59 26.69 2.07
N VAL A 315 15.32 26.92 2.40
CA VAL A 315 14.70 28.24 2.35
C VAL A 315 14.37 28.69 3.76
N ASN A 316 14.74 29.93 4.08
CA ASN A 316 14.52 30.51 5.41
C ASN A 316 13.94 31.91 5.26
N ILE A 317 12.89 32.22 6.03
CA ILE A 317 12.26 33.55 6.08
C ILE A 317 12.29 34.05 7.52
N LEU A 318 12.92 35.21 7.76
CA LEU A 318 13.00 35.81 9.09
C LEU A 318 11.63 36.30 9.58
N THR A 319 11.18 35.79 10.72
CA THR A 319 9.91 36.18 11.34
C THR A 319 10.08 37.11 12.54
N GLY A 320 11.29 37.26 13.07
CA GLY A 320 11.58 38.06 14.27
C GLY A 320 11.10 37.41 15.57
N ARG A 321 9.91 36.82 15.57
CA ARG A 321 9.22 36.19 16.71
C ARG A 321 8.83 34.74 16.40
N VAL A 322 8.61 33.95 17.46
CA VAL A 322 8.15 32.56 17.35
C VAL A 322 6.83 32.50 16.55
N SER A 323 6.85 31.81 15.43
CA SER A 323 5.70 31.65 14.53
C SER A 323 5.52 30.16 14.22
N ALA A 324 4.27 29.67 14.26
CA ALA A 324 3.99 28.27 13.96
C ALA A 324 4.11 28.01 12.44
N CYS A 325 4.60 26.83 12.06
CA CYS A 325 4.65 26.40 10.66
C CYS A 325 3.55 25.36 10.39
N THR A 326 2.97 25.38 9.19
CA THR A 326 1.94 24.41 8.78
C THR A 326 2.51 23.05 8.37
N ASP A 327 3.82 22.95 8.07
CA ASP A 327 4.50 21.68 7.70
C ASP A 327 4.75 20.74 8.89
N GLY A 328 4.30 21.12 10.08
CA GLY A 328 4.49 20.33 11.30
C GLY A 328 5.91 20.34 11.85
N ILE A 329 6.79 21.24 11.38
CA ILE A 329 8.13 21.46 11.98
C ILE A 329 8.00 22.47 13.15
N TYR A 330 8.73 22.21 14.25
CA TYR A 330 8.80 23.14 15.40
C TYR A 330 9.47 24.47 14.99
N PRO A 331 9.03 25.64 15.49
CA PRO A 331 9.69 26.91 15.22
C PRO A 331 11.19 26.87 15.55
N LEU A 332 12.02 27.29 14.60
CA LEU A 332 13.48 27.30 14.75
C LEU A 332 13.99 28.68 15.18
N VAL A 333 15.16 28.69 15.82
CA VAL A 333 15.87 29.92 16.21
C VAL A 333 16.91 30.24 15.14
N ALA A 334 16.83 31.45 14.58
CA ALA A 334 17.85 32.03 13.70
C ALA A 334 19.10 32.26 14.53
N TYR A 335 19.01 33.13 15.52
CA TYR A 335 20.13 33.54 16.35
C TYR A 335 19.66 34.27 17.59
N SER A 336 20.57 34.49 18.53
CA SER A 336 20.33 35.37 19.67
C SER A 336 20.43 36.82 19.24
N ASP A 337 19.50 37.66 19.70
CA ASP A 337 19.45 39.07 19.35
C ASP A 337 20.76 39.78 19.77
N LEU A 338 21.32 40.60 18.86
CA LEU A 338 22.59 41.30 19.10
C LEU A 338 22.45 42.38 20.19
N SER A 339 21.26 42.97 20.35
CA SER A 339 20.95 43.98 21.36
C SER A 339 20.61 43.38 22.72
N ASN A 340 20.03 42.18 22.73
CA ASN A 340 19.72 41.43 23.95
C ASN A 340 19.97 39.92 23.74
N PRO A 341 21.09 39.35 24.19
CA PRO A 341 21.42 37.93 23.98
C PRO A 341 20.45 36.96 24.69
N LEU A 342 19.56 37.45 25.56
CA LEU A 342 18.50 36.64 26.18
C LEU A 342 17.25 36.50 25.30
N GLU A 343 17.14 37.30 24.25
CA GLU A 343 16.06 37.20 23.26
C GLU A 343 16.55 36.49 22.00
N ASN A 344 15.63 35.81 21.32
CA ASN A 344 15.91 34.99 20.16
C ASN A 344 15.12 35.49 18.94
N VAL A 345 15.81 35.59 17.82
CA VAL A 345 15.21 35.84 16.51
C VAL A 345 14.85 34.49 15.88
N HIS A 346 13.66 34.41 15.31
CA HIS A 346 13.12 33.17 14.72
C HIS A 346 12.98 33.26 13.20
N PHE A 347 12.87 32.09 12.56
CA PHE A 347 12.59 31.97 11.13
C PHE A 347 11.65 30.81 10.82
N LEU A 348 10.97 30.91 9.68
CA LEU A 348 10.30 29.78 9.04
C LEU A 348 11.29 29.04 8.15
N HIS A 349 11.25 27.71 8.20
CA HIS A 349 12.23 26.83 7.57
C HIS A 349 11.56 25.75 6.72
N ALA A 350 12.05 25.57 5.50
CA ALA A 350 11.70 24.46 4.63
C ALA A 350 12.96 23.98 3.93
N TYR A 351 13.03 22.69 3.66
CA TYR A 351 14.21 22.09 3.05
C TYR A 351 13.86 20.92 2.14
N HIS A 352 14.81 20.61 1.25
CA HIS A 352 14.82 19.41 0.43
C HIS A 352 16.20 18.76 0.55
N SER A 353 16.24 17.44 0.75
CA SER A 353 17.49 16.70 1.03
C SER A 353 18.46 16.71 -0.14
N SER A 354 17.94 16.73 -1.37
CA SER A 354 18.73 16.69 -2.59
C SER A 354 18.83 18.06 -3.27
N CYS A 355 20.05 18.51 -3.55
CA CYS A 355 20.39 19.68 -4.35
C CYS A 355 21.76 19.52 -5.03
N ALA A 356 22.88 19.73 -4.32
CA ALA A 356 24.22 19.59 -4.93
C ALA A 356 24.58 18.14 -5.29
N ASN A 357 24.01 17.14 -4.61
CA ASN A 357 24.18 15.73 -4.97
C ASN A 357 23.72 15.44 -6.40
N ILE A 358 22.62 16.08 -6.85
CA ILE A 358 22.11 15.97 -8.23
C ILE A 358 23.11 16.54 -9.23
N LEU A 359 23.69 17.71 -8.95
CA LEU A 359 24.70 18.29 -9.83
C LEU A 359 26.00 17.49 -9.83
N ASN A 360 26.40 16.95 -8.68
CA ASN A 360 27.55 16.06 -8.60
C ASN A 360 27.34 14.79 -9.42
N TRP A 361 26.15 14.19 -9.34
CA TRP A 361 25.77 13.06 -10.17
C TRP A 361 25.78 13.45 -11.65
N ALA A 362 25.20 14.59 -12.02
CA ALA A 362 25.15 15.03 -13.41
C ALA A 362 26.56 15.25 -13.99
N ARG A 363 27.48 15.80 -13.19
CA ARG A 363 28.90 15.91 -13.55
C ARG A 363 29.53 14.53 -13.75
N GLN A 364 29.31 13.59 -12.82
CA GLN A 364 29.83 12.22 -12.92
C GLN A 364 29.24 11.45 -14.11
N ALA A 365 27.99 11.73 -14.47
CA ALA A 365 27.32 11.17 -15.64
C ALA A 365 27.76 11.81 -16.97
N GLY A 366 28.67 12.79 -16.94
CA GLY A 366 29.24 13.41 -18.14
C GLY A 366 28.38 14.49 -18.79
N PHE A 367 27.39 15.05 -18.07
CA PHE A 367 26.59 16.16 -18.59
C PHE A 367 27.38 17.47 -18.69
N PHE A 368 28.32 17.72 -17.77
CA PHE A 368 29.22 18.88 -17.76
C PHE A 368 30.49 18.59 -16.95
N ASN A 369 31.56 19.36 -17.16
CA ASN A 369 32.81 19.23 -16.39
C ASN A 369 32.99 20.30 -15.31
N ASP A 370 32.70 21.56 -15.64
CA ASP A 370 32.88 22.73 -14.77
C ASP A 370 31.65 23.65 -14.79
N PHE A 371 31.45 24.44 -13.74
CA PHE A 371 30.40 25.47 -13.70
C PHE A 371 30.54 26.51 -14.80
N SER A 372 31.75 26.75 -15.34
CA SER A 372 31.94 27.62 -16.50
C SER A 372 31.21 27.10 -17.75
N GLU A 373 31.09 25.79 -17.93
CA GLU A 373 30.34 25.17 -19.03
C GLU A 373 28.83 25.37 -18.82
N ILE A 374 28.35 25.18 -17.58
CA ILE A 374 26.94 25.42 -17.23
C ILE A 374 26.55 26.89 -17.45
N ASN A 375 27.43 27.83 -17.08
CA ASN A 375 27.16 29.26 -17.22
C ASN A 375 27.19 29.76 -18.68
N GLN A 376 27.58 28.92 -19.64
CA GLN A 376 27.41 29.20 -21.07
C GLN A 376 26.00 28.85 -21.59
N LEU A 377 25.21 28.07 -20.82
CA LEU A 377 23.82 27.77 -21.18
C LEU A 377 22.99 29.06 -21.20
N SER A 378 22.19 29.22 -22.24
CA SER A 378 21.24 30.34 -22.33
C SER A 378 20.28 30.30 -21.15
N THR A 379 20.19 31.42 -20.43
CA THR A 379 19.24 31.66 -19.34
C THR A 379 17.86 32.06 -19.86
N ASP A 380 17.66 32.10 -21.18
CA ASP A 380 16.35 32.44 -21.77
C ASP A 380 15.33 31.37 -21.42
N THR A 381 14.13 31.81 -21.07
CA THR A 381 12.99 30.92 -20.81
C THR A 381 12.53 30.28 -22.12
N LYS A 382 12.55 28.95 -22.16
CA LYS A 382 12.06 28.14 -23.29
C LYS A 382 11.03 27.15 -22.75
N ILE A 383 10.02 26.82 -23.57
CA ILE A 383 9.06 25.77 -23.21
C ILE A 383 9.83 24.45 -23.10
N ALA A 384 9.80 23.84 -21.92
CA ALA A 384 10.47 22.57 -21.68
C ALA A 384 9.69 21.42 -22.33
N HIS A 385 10.39 20.55 -23.03
CA HIS A 385 9.84 19.30 -23.57
C HIS A 385 10.30 18.07 -22.78
N VAL A 386 11.41 18.19 -22.04
CA VAL A 386 11.89 17.18 -21.09
C VAL A 386 11.91 17.75 -19.68
N PHE A 387 11.50 16.94 -18.72
CA PHE A 387 11.53 17.25 -17.30
C PHE A 387 12.33 16.20 -16.54
N PHE A 388 13.08 16.62 -15.54
CA PHE A 388 13.76 15.75 -14.60
C PHE A 388 13.10 15.85 -13.22
N LEU A 389 12.82 14.71 -12.58
CA LEU A 389 12.40 14.66 -11.19
C LEU A 389 13.60 14.32 -10.28
N PRO A 390 14.09 15.26 -9.46
CA PRO A 390 15.24 15.11 -8.58
C PRO A 390 14.89 14.49 -7.20
N ALA A 391 14.51 13.21 -7.18
CA ALA A 391 14.09 12.47 -5.98
C ALA A 391 15.05 11.32 -5.60
N PHE A 392 16.37 11.55 -5.50
CA PHE A 392 17.33 10.46 -5.19
C PHE A 392 17.12 9.87 -3.80
N ASP A 393 16.68 10.71 -2.86
CA ASP A 393 16.34 10.34 -1.49
C ASP A 393 14.83 10.44 -1.22
N GLY A 394 14.00 10.31 -2.27
CA GLY A 394 12.57 10.58 -2.23
C GLY A 394 12.21 12.06 -2.47
N HIS A 395 10.91 12.35 -2.56
CA HIS A 395 10.33 13.69 -2.69
C HIS A 395 9.69 14.13 -1.38
N ILE A 396 9.52 15.45 -1.15
CA ILE A 396 8.99 16.00 0.12
C ILE A 396 7.62 15.42 0.53
N ASN A 397 6.81 15.05 -0.47
CA ASN A 397 5.47 14.48 -0.29
C ASN A 397 5.41 12.95 -0.44
N ASP A 398 6.50 12.32 -0.90
CA ASP A 398 6.56 10.88 -1.14
C ASP A 398 8.01 10.37 -1.00
N PRO A 399 8.37 9.75 0.14
CA PRO A 399 9.71 9.24 0.39
C PRO A 399 10.07 8.03 -0.50
N TYR A 400 9.10 7.45 -1.21
CA TYR A 400 9.31 6.33 -2.14
C TYR A 400 9.41 6.78 -3.60
N CYS A 401 9.28 8.08 -3.87
CA CYS A 401 9.40 8.62 -5.21
C CYS A 401 10.81 8.36 -5.79
N GLY A 402 10.86 7.88 -7.03
CA GLY A 402 12.11 7.67 -7.76
C GLY A 402 12.52 8.89 -8.59
N SER A 403 13.80 8.98 -8.97
CA SER A 403 14.26 10.00 -9.92
C SER A 403 14.19 9.53 -11.37
N GLY A 404 13.96 10.46 -12.29
CA GLY A 404 14.16 10.18 -13.71
C GLY A 404 13.69 11.29 -14.64
N PHE A 405 13.87 11.06 -15.94
CA PHE A 405 13.47 11.97 -17.00
C PHE A 405 12.14 11.55 -17.61
N ILE A 406 11.34 12.52 -18.02
CA ILE A 406 10.12 12.29 -18.80
C ILE A 406 10.03 13.30 -19.94
N GLY A 407 9.52 12.85 -21.08
CA GLY A 407 9.37 13.69 -22.29
C GLY A 407 10.51 13.56 -23.31
N ILE A 408 11.44 12.60 -23.12
CA ILE A 408 12.52 12.34 -24.08
C ILE A 408 11.94 11.86 -25.42
N ASP A 409 12.40 12.47 -26.51
CA ASP A 409 12.10 12.11 -27.90
C ASP A 409 13.40 12.01 -28.75
N GLY A 410 13.25 11.74 -30.06
CA GLY A 410 14.39 11.60 -30.96
C GLY A 410 15.18 12.89 -31.25
N GLN A 411 14.70 14.06 -30.78
CA GLN A 411 15.37 15.35 -30.94
C GLN A 411 16.05 15.82 -29.66
N THR A 412 15.76 15.18 -28.52
CA THR A 412 16.30 15.53 -27.20
C THR A 412 17.82 15.50 -27.20
N THR A 413 18.44 16.61 -26.82
CA THR A 413 19.91 16.75 -26.74
C THR A 413 20.43 16.60 -25.31
N ARG A 414 21.76 16.45 -25.17
CA ARG A 414 22.44 16.50 -23.87
C ARG A 414 22.15 17.79 -23.11
N ASP A 415 22.05 18.91 -23.83
CA ASP A 415 21.82 20.23 -23.25
C ASP A 415 20.38 20.37 -22.74
N ASP A 416 19.40 19.75 -23.42
CA ASP A 416 18.01 19.69 -22.94
C ASP A 416 17.89 18.90 -21.64
N LEU A 417 18.60 17.75 -21.56
CA LEU A 417 18.68 16.96 -20.33
C LEU A 417 19.33 17.75 -19.20
N LEU A 418 20.49 18.37 -19.45
CA LEU A 418 21.18 19.21 -18.46
C LEU A 418 20.30 20.38 -18.00
N ARG A 419 19.64 21.07 -18.94
CA ARG A 419 18.69 22.14 -18.61
C ARG A 419 17.56 21.64 -17.71
N SER A 420 16.96 20.49 -18.01
CA SER A 420 15.88 19.93 -17.19
C SER A 420 16.34 19.60 -15.76
N ILE A 421 17.59 19.15 -15.59
CA ILE A 421 18.20 18.96 -14.26
C ILE A 421 18.31 20.29 -13.52
N LEU A 422 18.85 21.32 -14.17
CA LEU A 422 19.04 22.65 -13.55
C LEU A 422 17.71 23.32 -13.20
N GLU A 423 16.72 23.26 -14.10
CA GLU A 423 15.36 23.77 -13.86
C GLU A 423 14.71 23.06 -12.67
N SER A 424 14.89 21.74 -12.54
CA SER A 424 14.32 20.98 -11.42
C SER A 424 14.83 21.43 -10.05
N ILE A 425 16.11 21.83 -9.94
CA ILE A 425 16.68 22.37 -8.70
C ILE A 425 16.04 23.73 -8.37
N ALA A 426 15.83 24.57 -9.39
CA ALA A 426 15.13 25.84 -9.22
C ALA A 426 13.65 25.63 -8.84
N PHE A 427 12.99 24.62 -9.40
CA PHE A 427 11.61 24.25 -9.07
C PHE A 427 11.47 23.80 -7.61
N ILE A 428 12.40 22.99 -7.09
CA ILE A 428 12.44 22.64 -5.66
C ILE A 428 12.55 23.91 -4.81
N ALA A 429 13.53 24.77 -5.11
CA ALA A 429 13.75 25.99 -4.33
C ALA A 429 12.52 26.91 -4.35
N TYR A 430 11.86 27.02 -5.51
CA TYR A 430 10.63 27.78 -5.68
C TYR A 430 9.45 27.17 -4.91
N GLU A 431 9.26 25.85 -4.96
CA GLU A 431 8.19 25.17 -4.22
C GLU A 431 8.34 25.37 -2.71
N LEU A 432 9.55 25.23 -2.17
CA LEU A 432 9.86 25.50 -0.77
C LEU A 432 9.58 26.97 -0.40
N PHE A 433 9.95 27.91 -1.27
CA PHE A 433 9.71 29.33 -1.04
C PHE A 433 8.22 29.68 -1.03
N VAL A 434 7.45 29.23 -2.02
CA VAL A 434 6.00 29.47 -2.09
C VAL A 434 5.30 28.88 -0.86
N PHE A 435 5.73 27.69 -0.45
CA PHE A 435 5.22 27.04 0.75
C PHE A 435 5.43 27.90 2.00
N LEU A 436 6.66 28.36 2.25
CA LEU A 436 6.95 29.22 3.41
C LEU A 436 6.32 30.59 3.33
N LYS A 437 6.23 31.16 2.12
CA LYS A 437 5.60 32.45 1.90
C LYS A 437 4.13 32.43 2.33
N HIS A 438 3.39 31.38 1.96
CA HIS A 438 2.00 31.21 2.38
C HIS A 438 1.85 31.18 3.92
N ASP A 439 2.76 30.49 4.61
CA ASP A 439 2.80 30.50 6.08
C ASP A 439 3.13 31.89 6.62
N PHE A 440 4.14 32.55 6.07
CA PHE A 440 4.56 33.89 6.47
C PHE A 440 3.42 34.92 6.36
N ASP A 441 2.74 34.95 5.21
CA ASP A 441 1.64 35.88 4.89
C ASP A 441 0.47 35.75 5.89
N LYS A 442 0.23 34.54 6.42
CA LYS A 442 -0.80 34.27 7.43
C LYS A 442 -0.52 34.95 8.79
N TYR A 443 0.74 35.17 9.15
CA TYR A 443 1.13 35.68 10.47
C TYR A 443 1.45 37.17 10.49
N GLN A 444 2.01 37.71 9.39
CA GLN A 444 2.49 39.09 9.32
C GLN A 444 1.64 39.98 8.40
N GLY A 445 0.73 39.42 7.60
CA GLY A 445 0.03 40.13 6.51
C GLY A 445 0.82 40.11 5.20
N GLU A 446 0.24 40.60 4.10
CA GLU A 446 0.96 40.73 2.81
C GLU A 446 2.10 41.75 2.96
N GLU A 447 3.32 41.30 3.21
CA GLU A 447 4.52 42.12 3.08
C GLU A 447 5.15 41.93 1.69
N ASN A 448 5.58 43.05 1.09
CA ASN A 448 6.33 43.02 -0.15
C ASN A 448 7.77 42.59 0.12
N PHE A 449 8.08 41.31 -0.11
CA PHE A 449 9.46 40.82 -0.25
C PHE A 449 10.21 41.71 -1.26
N ARG A 450 11.33 42.32 -0.85
CA ARG A 450 12.09 43.24 -1.72
C ARG A 450 13.04 42.49 -2.66
N PHE A 451 13.75 41.51 -2.10
CA PHE A 451 14.71 40.65 -2.79
C PHE A 451 14.86 39.34 -2.01
N LEU A 452 15.41 38.31 -2.64
CA LEU A 452 15.86 37.09 -1.97
C LEU A 452 17.39 37.00 -2.05
N ARG A 453 18.04 36.55 -0.97
CA ARG A 453 19.47 36.24 -0.97
C ARG A 453 19.69 34.80 -1.39
N LEU A 454 20.75 34.55 -2.15
CA LEU A 454 21.15 33.22 -2.58
C LEU A 454 22.58 32.91 -2.12
N ALA A 455 22.77 31.75 -1.48
CA ALA A 455 24.05 31.28 -0.94
C ALA A 455 24.31 29.80 -1.29
N GLY A 456 25.53 29.34 -1.04
CA GLY A 456 25.95 27.96 -1.23
C GLY A 456 26.62 27.70 -2.58
N GLY A 457 27.32 26.58 -2.70
CA GLY A 457 28.16 26.29 -3.87
C GLY A 457 27.38 26.16 -5.19
N VAL A 458 26.10 25.76 -5.13
CA VAL A 458 25.24 25.63 -6.32
C VAL A 458 24.82 26.99 -6.86
N SER A 459 24.82 28.04 -6.03
CA SER A 459 24.48 29.39 -6.49
C SER A 459 25.50 29.98 -7.45
N LYS A 460 26.65 29.32 -7.70
CA LYS A 460 27.59 29.64 -8.81
C LYS A 460 26.96 29.49 -10.20
N CYS A 461 25.87 28.73 -10.29
CA CYS A 461 25.11 28.53 -11.52
C CYS A 461 24.13 29.69 -11.74
N ASP A 462 24.48 30.59 -12.66
CA ASP A 462 23.66 31.76 -13.00
C ASP A 462 22.28 31.37 -13.55
N PHE A 463 22.19 30.24 -14.27
CA PHE A 463 20.94 29.70 -14.79
C PHE A 463 19.93 29.38 -13.68
N ILE A 464 20.38 28.73 -12.59
CA ILE A 464 19.52 28.40 -11.45
C ILE A 464 19.06 29.69 -10.77
N CYS A 465 19.97 30.63 -10.52
CA CYS A 465 19.65 31.92 -9.91
C CYS A 465 18.62 32.70 -10.73
N GLN A 466 18.81 32.79 -12.05
CA GLN A 466 17.87 33.46 -12.95
C GLN A 466 16.52 32.76 -13.02
N THR A 467 16.50 31.42 -13.04
CA THR A 467 15.25 30.64 -13.04
C THR A 467 14.45 30.86 -11.75
N ILE A 468 15.11 30.89 -10.59
CA ILE A 468 14.46 31.23 -9.31
C ILE A 468 13.93 32.67 -9.33
N ALA A 469 14.69 33.64 -9.87
CA ALA A 469 14.22 35.02 -10.02
C ALA A 469 12.94 35.09 -10.87
N ASN A 470 12.93 34.39 -12.02
CA ASN A 470 11.79 34.35 -12.94
C ASN A 470 10.55 33.74 -12.28
N LEU A 471 10.70 32.63 -11.54
CA LEU A 471 9.59 31.94 -10.86
C LEU A 471 9.04 32.75 -9.69
N THR A 472 9.91 33.29 -8.84
CA THR A 472 9.51 34.05 -7.65
C THR A 472 8.98 35.45 -7.98
N LYS A 473 9.29 35.96 -9.18
CA LYS A 473 9.06 37.36 -9.60
C LYS A 473 9.73 38.37 -8.66
N LEU A 474 10.81 37.97 -8.01
CA LEU A 474 11.59 38.79 -7.08
C LEU A 474 13.02 38.90 -7.58
N SER A 475 13.65 40.04 -7.27
CA SER A 475 15.08 40.18 -7.53
C SER A 475 15.88 39.25 -6.63
N ILE A 476 16.84 38.55 -7.21
CA ILE A 476 17.75 37.66 -6.48
C ILE A 476 19.11 38.33 -6.36
N GLN A 477 19.67 38.38 -5.16
CA GLN A 477 20.99 38.94 -4.92
C GLN A 477 21.95 37.85 -4.43
N ARG A 478 23.10 37.72 -5.11
CA ARG A 478 24.22 36.87 -4.71
C ARG A 478 25.36 37.78 -4.24
N CYS A 479 25.77 37.69 -2.98
CA CYS A 479 26.89 38.50 -2.43
C CYS A 479 28.24 37.81 -2.65
N TYR A 480 29.36 38.54 -2.72
CA TYR A 480 30.69 37.95 -2.95
C TYR A 480 31.05 36.82 -1.97
N ALA A 481 30.54 36.87 -0.75
CA ALA A 481 30.75 35.83 0.26
C ALA A 481 29.84 34.60 0.10
N PHE A 482 29.14 34.41 -1.03
CA PHE A 482 28.12 33.36 -1.19
C PHE A 482 28.65 31.93 -0.97
N ASP A 483 29.94 31.68 -1.23
CA ASP A 483 30.59 30.37 -1.12
C ASP A 483 31.22 30.08 0.25
N TYR A 484 31.44 31.11 1.08
CA TYR A 484 31.90 30.99 2.47
C TYR A 484 31.00 31.73 3.48
N ALA A 485 29.73 31.95 3.12
CA ALA A 485 28.76 32.73 3.89
C ALA A 485 28.66 32.28 5.36
N SER A 486 28.60 30.96 5.59
CA SER A 486 28.56 30.40 6.95
C SER A 486 29.84 30.68 7.74
N GLY A 487 31.00 30.60 7.09
CA GLY A 487 32.30 30.90 7.70
C GLY A 487 32.44 32.35 8.11
N ILE A 488 32.10 33.30 7.22
CA ILE A 488 32.18 34.74 7.56
C ILE A 488 31.10 35.16 8.58
N GLY A 489 29.91 34.54 8.56
CA GLY A 489 28.89 34.79 9.57
C GLY A 489 29.30 34.33 10.97
N ALA A 490 29.92 33.15 11.08
CA ALA A 490 30.50 32.68 12.35
C ALA A 490 31.68 33.55 12.81
N ALA A 491 32.51 34.04 11.88
CA ALA A 491 33.58 34.99 12.17
C ALA A 491 33.03 36.30 12.74
N PHE A 492 31.95 36.83 12.14
CA PHE A 492 31.29 38.05 12.61
C PHE A 492 30.78 37.89 14.04
N LEU A 493 30.02 36.83 14.31
CA LEU A 493 29.51 36.58 15.66
C LEU A 493 30.63 36.36 16.68
N ALA A 494 31.73 35.71 16.28
CA ALA A 494 32.88 35.52 17.17
C ALA A 494 33.56 36.85 17.51
N ALA A 495 33.74 37.72 16.51
CA ALA A 495 34.31 39.05 16.68
C ALA A 495 33.41 39.94 17.57
N TYR A 496 32.09 39.89 17.35
CA TYR A 496 31.11 40.58 18.19
C TYR A 496 31.12 40.05 19.63
N GLY A 497 31.08 38.72 19.80
CA GLY A 497 31.05 38.07 21.11
C GLY A 497 32.33 38.23 21.96
N CYS A 498 33.46 38.59 21.35
CA CYS A 498 34.70 38.93 22.05
C CYS A 498 34.96 40.44 22.17
N GLY A 499 34.08 41.30 21.63
CA GLY A 499 34.22 42.76 21.69
C GLY A 499 35.26 43.35 20.73
N LEU A 500 35.61 42.66 19.64
CA LEU A 500 36.45 43.24 18.58
C LEU A 500 35.69 44.23 17.69
N ILE A 501 34.37 44.08 17.65
CA ILE A 501 33.43 44.85 16.83
C ILE A 501 32.23 45.21 17.71
N ASP A 502 31.83 46.47 17.66
CA ASP A 502 30.77 47.03 18.51
C ASP A 502 29.41 47.11 17.80
N ASP A 503 29.38 47.10 16.46
CA ASP A 503 28.14 47.25 15.68
C ASP A 503 28.08 46.31 14.46
N TYR A 504 26.84 45.97 14.08
CA TYR A 504 26.55 45.18 12.88
C TYR A 504 26.62 46.02 11.60
N GLU A 505 26.37 47.33 11.66
CA GLU A 505 26.36 48.22 10.48
C GLU A 505 27.72 48.27 9.76
N GLN A 506 28.82 48.14 10.49
CA GLN A 506 30.17 48.04 9.93
C GLN A 506 30.33 46.77 9.09
N PHE A 507 29.78 45.66 9.56
CA PHE A 507 29.82 44.38 8.83
C PHE A 507 28.95 44.42 7.57
N GLU A 508 27.75 44.99 7.66
CA GLU A 508 26.84 45.13 6.52
C GLU A 508 27.46 45.94 5.37
N LYS A 509 28.26 46.96 5.68
CA LYS A 509 28.98 47.77 4.68
C LYS A 509 30.11 47.01 3.96
N ILE A 510 30.62 45.94 4.56
CA ILE A 510 31.71 45.12 4.00
C ILE A 510 31.14 44.09 2.99
N ILE A 511 29.98 43.51 3.29
CA ILE A 511 29.37 42.50 2.43
C ILE A 511 28.73 43.16 1.20
N THR A 512 29.40 43.01 0.06
CA THR A 512 28.95 43.58 -1.22
C THR A 512 28.22 42.57 -2.09
N VAL A 513 27.22 43.06 -2.84
CA VAL A 513 26.49 42.27 -3.83
C VAL A 513 27.39 42.04 -5.05
N GLU A 514 27.59 40.78 -5.43
CA GLU A 514 28.35 40.39 -6.62
C GLU A 514 27.47 40.52 -7.87
N LYS A 515 26.26 39.96 -7.82
CA LYS A 515 25.32 40.00 -8.94
C LYS A 515 23.87 40.04 -8.47
N THR A 516 23.06 40.81 -9.18
CA THR A 516 21.61 40.87 -9.02
C THR A 516 20.93 40.31 -10.26
N PHE A 517 20.11 39.29 -10.10
CA PHE A 517 19.30 38.70 -11.17
C PHE A 517 17.90 39.30 -11.11
N GLN A 518 17.53 40.04 -12.14
CA GLN A 518 16.20 40.64 -12.26
C GLN A 518 15.23 39.65 -12.90
N PRO A 519 13.99 39.54 -12.41
CA PRO A 519 13.00 38.65 -13.01
C PRO A 519 12.68 39.10 -14.44
N VAL A 520 12.70 38.16 -15.38
CA VAL A 520 12.20 38.39 -16.73
C VAL A 520 10.70 38.10 -16.73
N GLN A 521 9.87 39.08 -17.11
CA GLN A 521 8.41 38.89 -17.21
C GLN A 521 8.09 37.91 -18.34
N CYS A 522 7.87 36.64 -17.98
CA CYS A 522 7.52 35.59 -18.92
C CYS A 522 6.78 34.44 -18.21
N ASP A 523 5.58 34.09 -18.70
CA ASP A 523 4.75 33.02 -18.10
C ASP A 523 5.32 31.60 -18.33
N ILE A 524 6.33 31.46 -19.20
CA ILE A 524 6.92 30.16 -19.57
C ILE A 524 7.51 29.44 -18.36
N ALA A 525 8.20 30.16 -17.45
CA ALA A 525 8.81 29.53 -16.28
C ALA A 525 7.75 28.91 -15.36
N GLU A 526 6.64 29.62 -15.12
CA GLU A 526 5.51 29.10 -14.35
C GLU A 526 4.82 27.92 -15.06
N GLN A 527 4.70 27.98 -16.39
CA GLN A 527 4.14 26.89 -17.18
C GLN A 527 5.00 25.62 -17.05
N ASN A 528 6.32 25.73 -17.21
CA ASN A 528 7.24 24.61 -17.01
C ASN A 528 7.14 24.06 -15.58
N PHE A 529 7.06 24.93 -14.56
CA PHE A 529 6.87 24.49 -13.17
C PHE A 529 5.56 23.73 -12.96
N LYS A 530 4.43 24.21 -13.52
CA LYS A 530 3.14 23.52 -13.44
C LYS A 530 3.17 22.16 -14.13
N GLN A 531 3.82 22.07 -15.29
CA GLN A 531 4.01 20.80 -15.99
C GLN A 531 4.92 19.85 -15.20
N TRP A 532 6.04 20.35 -14.66
CA TRP A 532 6.92 19.60 -13.77
C TRP A 532 6.19 19.09 -12.53
N LYS A 533 5.33 19.89 -11.90
CA LYS A 533 4.53 19.43 -10.76
C LYS A 533 3.54 18.33 -11.14
N SER A 534 2.98 18.39 -12.36
CA SER A 534 2.04 17.38 -12.86
C SER A 534 2.66 16.01 -13.13
N ILE A 535 3.98 15.92 -13.30
CA ILE A 535 4.66 14.64 -13.54
C ILE A 535 5.05 13.91 -12.25
N ILE A 536 5.10 14.58 -11.09
CA ILE A 536 5.55 13.98 -9.82
C ILE A 536 4.80 12.67 -9.51
N PRO A 537 3.46 12.56 -9.64
CA PRO A 537 2.74 11.31 -9.37
C PRO A 537 3.09 10.15 -10.32
N ARG A 538 3.80 10.41 -11.42
CA ARG A 538 4.27 9.38 -12.37
C ARG A 538 5.55 8.68 -11.92
N PHE A 539 6.23 9.25 -10.93
CA PHE A 539 7.49 8.73 -10.36
C PHE A 539 7.32 8.17 -8.95
N ASP A 540 6.09 8.18 -8.40
CA ASP A 540 5.76 7.52 -7.15
C ASP A 540 5.87 5.99 -7.36
N MET A 541 6.93 5.41 -6.77
CA MET A 541 7.25 3.98 -6.87
C MET A 541 6.37 3.13 -5.94
N THR A 542 5.56 3.77 -5.07
CA THR A 542 4.45 3.11 -4.36
C THR A 542 3.16 3.12 -5.17
N SER A 543 2.99 4.07 -6.09
CA SER A 543 1.86 4.18 -7.02
C SER A 543 2.01 3.38 -8.32
N CYS A 544 2.67 2.22 -8.26
CA CYS A 544 2.21 1.11 -9.11
C CYS A 544 0.85 0.61 -8.58
N THR A 545 -0.14 1.51 -8.54
CA THR A 545 -1.54 1.22 -8.36
C THR A 545 -1.97 0.41 -9.57
N TYR A 546 -2.62 -0.74 -9.37
CA TYR A 546 -3.16 -1.55 -10.47
C TYR A 546 -4.51 -1.01 -10.97
N LEU A 547 -4.78 0.26 -10.70
CA LEU A 547 -5.99 0.97 -11.07
C LEU A 547 -5.82 1.61 -12.44
N SER A 548 -6.88 1.53 -13.25
CA SER A 548 -6.92 2.23 -14.52
C SER A 548 -6.88 3.74 -14.25
N PRO A 549 -6.38 4.57 -15.18
CA PRO A 549 -6.38 6.02 -15.02
C PRO A 549 -7.76 6.60 -14.64
N GLY A 550 -8.86 6.06 -15.18
CA GLY A 550 -10.22 6.48 -14.85
C GLY A 550 -10.63 6.15 -13.41
N VAL A 551 -10.36 4.93 -12.94
CA VAL A 551 -10.63 4.52 -11.55
C VAL A 551 -9.71 5.27 -10.57
N ARG A 552 -8.44 5.46 -10.94
CA ARG A 552 -7.48 6.27 -10.16
C ARG A 552 -7.93 7.72 -10.07
N GLU A 553 -8.42 8.33 -11.13
CA GLU A 553 -8.96 9.69 -11.12
C GLU A 553 -10.19 9.78 -10.20
N LEU A 554 -11.12 8.83 -10.29
CA LEU A 554 -12.29 8.77 -9.40
C LEU A 554 -11.88 8.66 -7.92
N LEU A 555 -10.85 7.88 -7.61
CA LEU A 555 -10.44 7.60 -6.23
C LEU A 555 -9.46 8.63 -5.64
N LEU A 556 -8.59 9.23 -6.46
CA LEU A 556 -7.55 10.18 -6.02
C LEU A 556 -7.94 11.65 -6.22
N SER A 557 -8.72 12.01 -7.25
CA SER A 557 -9.13 13.42 -7.48
C SER A 557 -10.07 13.95 -6.39
N ALA A 558 -10.70 13.04 -5.64
CA ALA A 558 -11.35 13.31 -4.37
C ALA A 558 -10.39 14.03 -3.38
N SER A 559 -9.18 13.52 -3.19
CA SER A 559 -8.25 13.98 -2.15
C SER A 559 -7.52 15.31 -2.42
N ALA A 560 -7.55 15.83 -3.65
CA ALA A 560 -6.62 16.87 -4.10
C ALA A 560 -7.15 18.32 -4.11
N VAL A 561 -8.45 18.55 -3.87
CA VAL A 561 -9.03 19.90 -3.89
C VAL A 561 -9.96 20.10 -2.69
N ALA A 562 -9.40 20.41 -1.53
CA ALA A 562 -10.15 20.95 -0.40
C ALA A 562 -9.76 22.41 -0.20
N THR A 563 -10.31 23.32 -1.02
CA THR A 563 -10.42 24.73 -0.66
C THR A 563 -11.42 24.83 0.49
N SER A 564 -11.00 25.47 1.57
CA SER A 564 -11.77 25.67 2.80
C SER A 564 -13.01 26.51 2.57
N GLU A 565 -14.16 25.89 2.32
CA GLU A 565 -15.46 26.51 2.61
C GLU A 565 -15.89 26.12 4.03
N LYS A 566 -16.23 27.13 4.84
CA LYS A 566 -16.71 26.98 6.22
C LYS A 566 -17.98 26.11 6.23
N SER A 567 -17.93 24.98 6.95
CA SER A 567 -19.11 24.14 7.16
C SER A 567 -20.09 24.81 8.13
N GLU A 568 -21.27 25.17 7.63
CA GLU A 568 -22.43 25.46 8.48
C GLU A 568 -22.88 24.20 9.23
N ASN A 569 -23.36 24.41 10.44
CA ASN A 569 -23.64 23.40 11.48
C ASN A 569 -24.97 22.67 11.24
N ASP A 570 -25.27 22.30 9.99
CA ASP A 570 -26.55 21.69 9.64
C ASP A 570 -26.47 20.16 9.66
N GLN A 571 -27.44 19.54 10.31
CA GLN A 571 -27.64 18.09 10.41
C GLN A 571 -27.48 17.36 9.06
N LEU A 572 -26.75 16.25 9.04
CA LEU A 572 -26.51 15.43 7.86
C LEU A 572 -27.78 14.64 7.52
N SER A 573 -28.36 14.84 6.33
CA SER A 573 -29.54 14.12 5.85
C SER A 573 -29.28 13.45 4.49
N ILE A 574 -30.04 12.39 4.16
CA ILE A 574 -29.96 11.72 2.85
C ILE A 574 -30.21 12.72 1.71
N ASP A 575 -31.07 13.72 1.92
CA ASP A 575 -31.36 14.77 0.95
C ASP A 575 -30.13 15.61 0.57
N LYS A 576 -29.22 15.87 1.52
CA LYS A 576 -27.95 16.57 1.23
C LYS A 576 -26.98 15.71 0.43
N ILE A 577 -26.94 14.42 0.71
CA ILE A 577 -26.13 13.46 -0.06
C ILE A 577 -26.63 13.42 -1.51
N ARG A 578 -27.96 13.45 -1.70
CA ARG A 578 -28.60 13.54 -3.02
C ARG A 578 -28.20 14.80 -3.80
N GLN A 579 -28.15 15.97 -3.16
CA GLN A 579 -27.75 17.22 -3.82
C GLN A 579 -26.33 17.17 -4.40
N CYS A 580 -25.50 16.24 -3.94
CA CYS A 580 -24.17 16.01 -4.49
C CYS A 580 -24.17 15.11 -5.74
N LEU A 581 -25.27 14.40 -6.03
CA LEU A 581 -25.38 13.57 -7.22
C LEU A 581 -25.70 14.45 -8.45
N SER A 582 -24.86 14.35 -9.47
CA SER A 582 -25.08 14.97 -10.77
C SER A 582 -25.74 13.95 -11.70
N VAL A 583 -26.99 14.21 -12.12
CA VAL A 583 -27.76 13.34 -13.01
C VAL A 583 -27.97 14.06 -14.33
N GLY A 584 -27.43 13.51 -15.43
CA GLY A 584 -27.64 14.00 -16.79
C GLY A 584 -28.59 13.10 -17.60
N ASP A 585 -28.82 13.46 -18.86
CA ASP A 585 -29.76 12.76 -19.77
C ASP A 585 -29.38 11.29 -20.06
N THR A 586 -28.14 10.89 -19.79
CA THR A 586 -27.62 9.52 -20.02
C THR A 586 -27.36 8.72 -18.74
N GLY A 587 -27.71 9.27 -17.56
CA GLY A 587 -27.48 8.65 -16.25
C GLY A 587 -26.70 9.55 -15.27
N ILE A 588 -26.22 8.96 -14.17
CA ILE A 588 -25.38 9.67 -13.18
C ILE A 588 -24.01 9.99 -13.80
N ASP A 589 -23.57 11.24 -13.68
CA ASP A 589 -22.17 11.62 -13.89
C ASP A 589 -21.37 11.18 -12.66
N TYR A 590 -20.73 10.01 -12.77
CA TYR A 590 -20.01 9.37 -11.66
C TYR A 590 -18.84 10.23 -11.16
N LEU A 591 -18.08 10.85 -12.06
CA LEU A 591 -16.89 11.62 -11.70
C LEU A 591 -17.27 12.89 -10.94
N GLU A 592 -18.24 13.64 -11.47
CA GLU A 592 -18.71 14.86 -10.82
C GLU A 592 -19.43 14.57 -9.50
N SER A 593 -20.23 13.49 -9.46
CA SER A 593 -20.93 13.08 -8.23
C SER A 593 -19.95 12.68 -7.12
N VAL A 594 -18.91 11.93 -7.45
CA VAL A 594 -17.85 11.55 -6.50
C VAL A 594 -17.08 12.78 -6.01
N ARG A 595 -16.70 13.69 -6.91
CA ARG A 595 -16.02 14.95 -6.54
C ARG A 595 -16.86 15.77 -5.57
N ARG A 596 -18.15 15.95 -5.86
CA ARG A 596 -19.07 16.70 -4.98
C ARG A 596 -19.24 16.01 -3.63
N LEU A 597 -19.35 14.69 -3.61
CA LEU A 597 -19.42 13.92 -2.36
C LEU A 597 -18.13 14.05 -1.55
N ASP A 598 -16.95 13.96 -2.17
CA ASP A 598 -15.69 14.06 -1.42
C ASP A 598 -15.42 15.44 -0.85
N VAL A 599 -15.84 16.50 -1.54
CA VAL A 599 -15.70 17.87 -1.05
C VAL A 599 -16.72 18.17 0.05
N LYS A 600 -17.99 17.78 -0.13
CA LYS A 600 -19.10 18.27 0.71
C LYS A 600 -19.55 17.31 1.81
N ILE A 601 -19.54 16.00 1.58
CA ILE A 601 -20.25 15.01 2.42
C ILE A 601 -19.30 14.03 3.10
N LEU A 602 -18.36 13.44 2.36
CA LEU A 602 -17.47 12.41 2.88
C LEU A 602 -16.64 12.85 4.09
N PRO A 603 -16.06 14.08 4.15
CA PRO A 603 -15.32 14.54 5.31
C PRO A 603 -16.22 14.69 6.55
N GLN A 604 -17.49 15.05 6.36
CA GLN A 604 -18.45 15.16 7.46
C GLN A 604 -18.80 13.79 8.05
N ILE A 605 -19.06 12.80 7.19
CA ILE A 605 -19.36 11.41 7.61
C ILE A 605 -18.15 10.78 8.31
N GLU A 606 -16.97 10.92 7.71
CA GLU A 606 -15.73 10.43 8.31
C GLU A 606 -15.49 11.10 9.67
N GLN A 607 -15.65 12.42 9.77
CA GLN A 607 -15.50 13.14 11.04
C GLN A 607 -16.52 12.69 12.09
N MET A 608 -17.78 12.44 11.69
CA MET A 608 -18.84 11.93 12.57
C MET A 608 -18.45 10.57 13.17
N PHE A 609 -18.07 9.60 12.33
CA PHE A 609 -17.66 8.29 12.81
C PHE A 609 -16.32 8.30 13.54
N ASN A 610 -15.39 9.19 13.16
CA ASN A 610 -14.10 9.32 13.84
C ASN A 610 -14.23 9.88 15.26
N ARG A 611 -15.19 10.76 15.51
CA ARG A 611 -15.49 11.28 16.86
C ARG A 611 -16.18 10.25 17.76
N MET A 612 -16.90 9.30 17.17
CA MET A 612 -17.66 8.30 17.91
C MET A 612 -16.78 7.18 18.45
N THR A 613 -16.95 6.81 19.71
CA THR A 613 -16.34 5.61 20.33
C THR A 613 -17.08 4.34 19.92
N ILE A 614 -16.47 3.16 20.16
CA ILE A 614 -17.13 1.87 19.88
C ILE A 614 -18.40 1.70 20.71
N GLU A 615 -18.39 2.18 21.96
CA GLU A 615 -19.56 2.11 22.85
C GLU A 615 -20.66 3.08 22.43
N GLU A 616 -20.32 4.31 22.04
CA GLU A 616 -21.28 5.27 21.49
C GLU A 616 -21.92 4.76 20.21
N PHE A 617 -21.12 4.16 19.32
CA PHE A 617 -21.61 3.55 18.10
C PHE A 617 -22.58 2.40 18.39
N ARG A 618 -22.25 1.52 19.35
CA ARG A 618 -23.18 0.49 19.83
C ARG A 618 -24.46 1.12 20.39
N SER A 619 -24.37 2.10 21.28
CA SER A 619 -25.57 2.73 21.87
C SER A 619 -26.46 3.42 20.83
N THR A 620 -25.86 3.99 19.78
CA THR A 620 -26.56 4.77 18.75
C THR A 620 -27.18 3.87 17.68
N TYR A 621 -26.47 2.82 17.26
CA TYR A 621 -26.86 2.00 16.12
C TYR A 621 -27.36 0.60 16.50
N ASP A 622 -27.08 0.09 17.72
CA ASP A 622 -27.63 -1.18 18.23
C ASP A 622 -29.06 -1.01 18.77
N ASN A 623 -29.93 -0.53 17.91
CA ASN A 623 -31.36 -0.44 18.18
C ASN A 623 -32.16 -0.90 16.96
N ASP A 624 -33.43 -1.19 17.20
CA ASP A 624 -34.32 -1.67 16.15
C ASP A 624 -34.64 -0.60 15.09
N HIS A 625 -34.34 0.66 15.38
CA HIS A 625 -34.52 1.75 14.42
C HIS A 625 -33.47 1.73 13.31
N TYR A 626 -32.19 1.51 13.61
CA TYR A 626 -31.11 1.52 12.60
C TYR A 626 -30.69 0.12 12.16
N CYS A 627 -30.42 -0.78 13.11
CA CYS A 627 -29.93 -2.13 12.81
C CYS A 627 -31.00 -3.21 13.00
N GLY A 628 -32.25 -2.83 13.27
CA GLY A 628 -33.43 -3.70 13.42
C GLY A 628 -33.51 -4.83 12.41
N TRP A 629 -33.30 -4.46 11.15
CA TRP A 629 -33.42 -5.30 9.97
C TRP A 629 -32.23 -6.23 9.73
N LEU A 630 -31.11 -6.02 10.43
CA LEU A 630 -29.89 -6.82 10.35
C LEU A 630 -29.95 -7.93 11.40
N LYS A 631 -29.84 -9.19 10.96
CA LYS A 631 -29.76 -10.34 11.87
C LYS A 631 -28.38 -10.50 12.52
N ASN A 632 -27.30 -10.19 11.80
CA ASN A 632 -25.92 -10.34 12.28
C ASN A 632 -25.30 -8.98 12.67
N ARG A 633 -25.93 -8.26 13.60
CA ARG A 633 -25.52 -6.89 14.01
C ARG A 633 -24.07 -6.82 14.52
N LYS A 634 -23.55 -7.92 15.07
CA LYS A 634 -22.15 -8.04 15.54
C LYS A 634 -21.12 -7.74 14.45
N ASP A 635 -21.40 -8.06 13.19
CA ASP A 635 -20.47 -7.81 12.08
C ASP A 635 -20.30 -6.32 11.81
N LEU A 636 -21.38 -5.53 11.92
CA LEU A 636 -21.34 -4.08 11.76
C LEU A 636 -20.41 -3.42 12.81
N PHE A 637 -20.45 -3.92 14.05
CA PHE A 637 -19.57 -3.47 15.12
C PHE A 637 -18.12 -3.91 14.90
N ARG A 638 -17.91 -5.11 14.38
CA ARG A 638 -16.58 -5.61 14.03
C ARG A 638 -15.95 -4.76 12.92
N ILE A 639 -16.73 -4.43 11.89
CA ILE A 639 -16.33 -3.52 10.80
C ILE A 639 -15.92 -2.16 11.37
N PHE A 640 -16.73 -1.57 12.25
CA PHE A 640 -16.40 -0.29 12.88
C PHE A 640 -15.12 -0.38 13.74
N ASN A 641 -14.91 -1.48 14.45
CA ASN A 641 -13.68 -1.71 15.21
C ASN A 641 -12.44 -1.80 14.30
N PHE A 642 -12.54 -2.45 13.14
CA PHE A 642 -11.46 -2.48 12.15
C PHE A 642 -11.16 -1.08 11.58
N LEU A 643 -12.19 -0.27 11.32
CA LEU A 643 -12.01 1.13 10.92
C LEU A 643 -11.29 1.95 11.99
N LYS A 644 -11.52 1.69 13.27
CA LYS A 644 -10.82 2.35 14.39
C LYS A 644 -9.40 1.85 14.63
N SER A 645 -9.12 0.61 14.22
CA SER A 645 -7.82 -0.05 14.40
C SER A 645 -6.88 0.09 13.19
N ASP A 646 -7.21 0.95 12.23
CA ASP A 646 -6.44 1.19 11.00
C ASP A 646 -6.31 -0.06 10.08
N GLU A 647 -7.27 -0.99 10.22
CA GLU A 647 -7.43 -2.19 9.40
C GLU A 647 -8.50 -1.97 8.31
N ILE A 648 -8.36 -0.85 7.57
CA ILE A 648 -9.35 -0.36 6.59
C ILE A 648 -9.65 -1.38 5.49
N HIS A 649 -8.64 -2.11 5.05
CA HIS A 649 -8.78 -3.12 3.99
C HIS A 649 -9.74 -4.24 4.42
N LEU A 650 -9.56 -4.76 5.64
CA LEU A 650 -10.42 -5.80 6.19
C LEU A 650 -11.83 -5.28 6.48
N ALA A 651 -11.94 -4.05 7.01
CA ALA A 651 -13.22 -3.39 7.21
C ALA A 651 -14.02 -3.28 5.90
N THR A 652 -13.35 -2.91 4.79
CA THR A 652 -14.00 -2.71 3.50
C THR A 652 -14.38 -4.03 2.83
N LEU A 653 -13.52 -5.05 2.88
CA LEU A 653 -13.84 -6.40 2.41
C LEU A 653 -15.04 -6.99 3.15
N LEU A 654 -15.07 -6.85 4.48
CA LEU A 654 -16.17 -7.34 5.30
C LEU A 654 -17.45 -6.55 5.06
N LEU A 655 -17.37 -5.22 4.96
CA LEU A 655 -18.52 -4.37 4.69
C LEU A 655 -19.15 -4.62 3.32
N THR A 656 -18.34 -4.80 2.27
CA THR A 656 -18.87 -5.07 0.90
C THR A 656 -19.61 -6.40 0.83
N CYS A 657 -19.05 -7.46 1.40
CA CYS A 657 -19.71 -8.77 1.55
C CYS A 657 -20.99 -8.68 2.40
N PHE A 658 -20.91 -7.99 3.54
CA PHE A 658 -22.04 -7.75 4.43
C PHE A 658 -23.17 -7.00 3.72
N THR A 659 -22.85 -5.96 2.94
CA THR A 659 -23.82 -5.20 2.14
C THR A 659 -24.48 -6.08 1.08
N GLU A 660 -23.70 -6.84 0.30
CA GLU A 660 -24.23 -7.71 -0.76
C GLU A 660 -25.24 -8.75 -0.24
N ARG A 661 -24.90 -9.43 0.87
CA ARG A 661 -25.80 -10.40 1.52
C ARG A 661 -27.11 -9.76 1.93
N ASN A 662 -27.03 -8.62 2.64
CA ASN A 662 -28.18 -7.98 3.25
C ASN A 662 -29.09 -7.28 2.22
N LEU A 663 -28.54 -6.64 1.18
CA LEU A 663 -29.34 -6.11 0.07
C LEU A 663 -30.08 -7.23 -0.68
N GLY A 664 -29.44 -8.40 -0.86
CA GLY A 664 -30.11 -9.57 -1.42
C GLY A 664 -31.25 -10.10 -0.55
N ASN A 665 -31.10 -10.07 0.78
CA ASN A 665 -32.17 -10.46 1.71
C ASN A 665 -33.37 -9.50 1.64
N LEU A 666 -33.14 -8.20 1.41
CA LEU A 666 -34.24 -7.23 1.21
C LEU A 666 -35.10 -7.56 -0.01
N LEU A 667 -34.48 -8.02 -1.09
CA LEU A 667 -35.22 -8.41 -2.30
C LEU A 667 -36.20 -9.56 -2.06
N LEU A 668 -35.94 -10.45 -1.08
CA LEU A 668 -36.86 -11.54 -0.75
C LEU A 668 -38.23 -11.08 -0.24
N LEU A 669 -38.39 -9.79 0.11
CA LEU A 669 -39.71 -9.22 0.40
C LEU A 669 -40.64 -9.18 -0.82
N GLN A 670 -40.07 -9.17 -2.04
CA GLN A 670 -40.83 -8.96 -3.28
C GLN A 670 -40.60 -10.05 -4.34
N ILE A 671 -39.50 -10.81 -4.26
CA ILE A 671 -39.16 -11.87 -5.23
C ILE A 671 -38.76 -13.17 -4.53
N ASN A 672 -39.01 -14.29 -5.21
CA ASN A 672 -38.68 -15.62 -4.70
C ASN A 672 -37.21 -16.02 -4.95
N THR A 673 -36.55 -15.41 -5.93
CA THR A 673 -35.18 -15.75 -6.34
C THR A 673 -34.34 -14.48 -6.47
N VAL A 674 -33.28 -14.38 -5.68
CA VAL A 674 -32.38 -13.22 -5.66
C VAL A 674 -31.36 -13.34 -6.81
N PRO A 675 -31.03 -12.26 -7.54
CA PRO A 675 -29.96 -12.26 -8.52
C PRO A 675 -28.60 -12.63 -7.90
N ASN A 676 -27.74 -13.30 -8.67
CA ASN A 676 -26.44 -13.80 -8.18
C ASN A 676 -25.32 -12.75 -8.21
N LEU A 677 -25.54 -11.61 -8.87
CA LEU A 677 -24.53 -10.55 -9.02
C LEU A 677 -24.96 -9.29 -8.27
N LEU A 678 -24.07 -8.73 -7.43
CA LEU A 678 -24.31 -7.47 -6.73
C LEU A 678 -24.84 -6.35 -7.63
N ARG A 679 -24.29 -6.23 -8.84
CA ARG A 679 -24.75 -5.26 -9.84
C ARG A 679 -26.23 -5.42 -10.15
N GLN A 680 -26.69 -6.66 -10.36
CA GLN A 680 -28.10 -6.95 -10.65
C GLN A 680 -28.99 -6.71 -9.43
N ILE A 681 -28.48 -6.92 -8.21
CA ILE A 681 -29.19 -6.60 -6.97
C ILE A 681 -29.43 -5.08 -6.89
N VAL A 682 -28.38 -4.28 -7.12
CA VAL A 682 -28.38 -2.82 -6.99
C VAL A 682 -29.09 -2.10 -8.17
N GLU A 683 -29.10 -2.70 -9.35
CA GLU A 683 -29.86 -2.23 -10.53
C GLU A 683 -31.34 -2.71 -10.53
N SER A 684 -31.74 -3.51 -9.54
CA SER A 684 -33.09 -4.08 -9.48
C SER A 684 -34.17 -3.00 -9.23
N PRO A 685 -35.23 -2.92 -10.06
CA PRO A 685 -36.37 -2.03 -9.82
C PRO A 685 -37.03 -2.29 -8.46
N ASN A 686 -37.00 -3.55 -8.01
CA ASN A 686 -37.60 -3.97 -6.75
C ASN A 686 -36.83 -3.39 -5.55
N LEU A 687 -35.50 -3.35 -5.61
CA LEU A 687 -34.68 -2.71 -4.57
C LEU A 687 -34.97 -1.21 -4.51
N CYS A 688 -35.08 -0.56 -5.68
CA CYS A 688 -35.48 0.85 -5.78
C CYS A 688 -36.85 1.14 -5.17
N SER A 689 -37.81 0.21 -5.29
CA SER A 689 -39.13 0.36 -4.67
C SER A 689 -39.10 0.24 -3.14
N ILE A 690 -38.12 -0.48 -2.59
CA ILE A 690 -37.96 -0.70 -1.13
C ILE A 690 -37.17 0.45 -0.49
N LEU A 691 -36.05 0.83 -1.09
CA LEU A 691 -35.10 1.80 -0.54
C LEU A 691 -35.32 3.24 -1.01
N GLY A 692 -36.12 3.43 -2.06
CA GLY A 692 -36.26 4.69 -2.79
C GLY A 692 -35.15 4.89 -3.84
N SER A 693 -35.40 5.83 -4.77
CA SER A 693 -34.46 6.17 -5.85
C SER A 693 -33.11 6.64 -5.33
N ASP A 694 -33.12 7.45 -4.27
CA ASP A 694 -31.94 8.21 -3.84
C ASP A 694 -30.88 7.31 -3.21
N LEU A 695 -31.30 6.40 -2.32
CA LEU A 695 -30.39 5.43 -1.70
C LEU A 695 -29.90 4.38 -2.70
N THR A 696 -30.76 4.00 -3.65
CA THR A 696 -30.41 3.07 -4.72
C THR A 696 -29.32 3.65 -5.63
N LEU A 697 -29.44 4.93 -6.01
CA LEU A 697 -28.41 5.64 -6.80
C LEU A 697 -27.07 5.74 -6.06
N LEU A 698 -27.08 5.89 -4.73
CA LEU A 698 -25.84 5.91 -3.93
C LEU A 698 -25.16 4.55 -3.85
N PHE A 699 -25.92 3.47 -3.70
CA PHE A 699 -25.37 2.12 -3.83
C PHE A 699 -24.88 1.86 -5.26
N GLN A 700 -25.57 2.36 -6.28
CA GLN A 700 -25.05 2.32 -7.65
C GLN A 700 -23.72 3.06 -7.75
N LEU A 701 -23.56 4.24 -7.14
CA LEU A 701 -22.30 4.99 -7.18
C LEU A 701 -21.10 4.25 -6.55
N LEU A 702 -21.31 3.54 -5.43
CA LEU A 702 -20.23 2.94 -4.60
C LEU A 702 -19.97 1.46 -4.85
N ILE A 703 -20.96 0.73 -5.35
CA ILE A 703 -20.89 -0.72 -5.55
C ILE A 703 -21.63 -1.21 -6.81
N GLY A 704 -22.19 -0.32 -7.65
CA GLY A 704 -22.98 -0.69 -8.83
C GLY A 704 -22.46 -0.13 -10.16
N SER A 705 -22.39 -0.96 -11.20
CA SER A 705 -21.84 -0.64 -12.53
C SER A 705 -20.29 -0.54 -12.60
N PRO A 706 -19.67 -0.88 -13.76
CA PRO A 706 -18.23 -0.73 -13.99
C PRO A 706 -17.75 0.71 -14.19
N LYS A 707 -18.67 1.65 -14.45
CA LYS A 707 -18.36 3.07 -14.68
C LYS A 707 -18.34 3.89 -13.39
N SER A 708 -18.65 3.26 -12.25
CA SER A 708 -18.72 3.87 -10.92
C SER A 708 -17.53 3.46 -10.05
N ILE A 709 -17.43 4.02 -8.84
CA ILE A 709 -16.52 3.48 -7.85
C ILE A 709 -17.06 2.11 -7.47
N ASN A 710 -16.43 1.03 -7.90
CA ASN A 710 -16.87 -0.32 -7.53
C ASN A 710 -16.00 -0.86 -6.41
N LEU A 711 -16.19 -0.37 -5.17
CA LEU A 711 -15.35 -0.73 -4.02
C LEU A 711 -15.21 -2.26 -3.88
N ARG A 712 -16.32 -2.99 -4.05
CA ARG A 712 -16.32 -4.45 -4.02
C ARG A 712 -15.32 -5.03 -5.03
N ASN A 713 -15.39 -4.64 -6.30
CA ASN A 713 -14.54 -5.23 -7.33
C ASN A 713 -13.07 -4.88 -7.12
N VAL A 714 -12.78 -3.61 -6.85
CA VAL A 714 -11.39 -3.15 -6.75
C VAL A 714 -10.70 -3.84 -5.57
N TYR A 715 -11.37 -4.00 -4.43
CA TYR A 715 -10.85 -4.75 -3.27
C TYR A 715 -10.79 -6.26 -3.48
N TRP A 716 -11.90 -6.92 -3.85
CA TRP A 716 -11.94 -8.39 -3.91
C TRP A 716 -11.16 -8.99 -5.08
N HIS A 717 -10.93 -8.24 -6.15
CA HIS A 717 -10.08 -8.65 -7.27
C HIS A 717 -8.62 -8.21 -7.09
N GLY A 718 -8.23 -7.69 -5.93
CA GLY A 718 -6.82 -7.45 -5.59
C GLY A 718 -6.16 -6.32 -6.37
N PHE A 719 -6.90 -5.33 -6.88
CA PHE A 719 -6.32 -4.18 -7.59
C PHE A 719 -5.73 -3.11 -6.67
N ILE A 720 -5.91 -3.25 -5.35
CA ILE A 720 -5.58 -2.24 -4.33
C ILE A 720 -4.55 -2.80 -3.35
N GLN A 721 -3.52 -2.01 -3.10
CA GLN A 721 -2.54 -2.19 -2.04
C GLN A 721 -3.01 -1.64 -0.68
N TYR A 722 -2.18 -1.74 0.36
CA TYR A 722 -2.52 -1.18 1.67
C TYR A 722 -2.64 0.35 1.61
N ASN A 723 -3.75 0.90 2.12
CA ASN A 723 -4.07 2.35 2.23
C ASN A 723 -4.16 3.14 0.91
N GLU A 724 -4.41 2.49 -0.23
CA GLU A 724 -4.50 3.18 -1.53
C GLU A 724 -5.87 3.85 -1.78
N ILE A 725 -6.95 3.39 -1.12
CA ILE A 725 -8.27 4.03 -1.15
C ILE A 725 -8.56 4.74 0.17
N SER A 726 -9.10 5.96 0.07
CA SER A 726 -9.53 6.75 1.21
C SER A 726 -10.60 6.02 2.06
N PRO A 727 -10.41 5.88 3.38
CA PRO A 727 -11.40 5.25 4.27
C PRO A 727 -12.77 5.95 4.29
N LYS A 728 -12.82 7.21 3.84
CA LYS A 728 -14.06 7.98 3.63
C LYS A 728 -15.15 7.20 2.90
N PHE A 729 -14.81 6.46 1.84
CA PHE A 729 -15.77 5.69 1.06
C PHE A 729 -16.34 4.50 1.86
N THR A 730 -15.51 3.89 2.71
CA THR A 730 -15.95 2.81 3.62
C THR A 730 -16.85 3.36 4.72
N TYR A 731 -16.56 4.56 5.26
CA TYR A 731 -17.45 5.23 6.21
C TYR A 731 -18.80 5.62 5.59
N LEU A 732 -18.81 6.08 4.34
CA LEU A 732 -20.07 6.33 3.62
C LEU A 732 -20.88 5.04 3.46
N LEU A 733 -20.26 3.95 3.01
CA LEU A 733 -20.98 2.68 2.86
C LEU A 733 -21.55 2.18 4.21
N LEU A 734 -20.80 2.35 5.31
CA LEU A 734 -21.26 2.03 6.66
C LEU A 734 -22.45 2.90 7.09
N TYR A 735 -22.40 4.19 6.77
CA TYR A 735 -23.50 5.12 6.98
C TYR A 735 -24.77 4.67 6.25
N LEU A 736 -24.66 4.39 4.94
CA LEU A 736 -25.80 3.99 4.11
C LEU A 736 -26.46 2.70 4.62
N MET A 737 -25.67 1.70 5.02
CA MET A 737 -26.18 0.47 5.62
C MET A 737 -26.94 0.71 6.93
N SER A 738 -26.48 1.66 7.73
CA SER A 738 -27.13 2.03 8.99
C SER A 738 -28.43 2.79 8.75
N CYS A 739 -28.51 3.61 7.68
CA CYS A 739 -29.70 4.38 7.35
C CYS A 739 -30.90 3.53 6.91
N ILE A 740 -30.67 2.36 6.28
CA ILE A 740 -31.75 1.49 5.77
C ILE A 740 -32.79 1.14 6.83
N GLY A 741 -32.40 0.92 8.09
CA GLY A 741 -33.34 0.55 9.16
C GLY A 741 -34.46 1.57 9.34
N SER A 742 -34.10 2.86 9.28
CA SER A 742 -35.04 3.98 9.41
C SER A 742 -36.11 3.99 8.31
N ILE A 743 -35.77 3.50 7.11
CA ILE A 743 -36.67 3.39 5.95
C ILE A 743 -37.62 2.19 6.09
N LEU A 744 -37.11 1.08 6.64
CA LEU A 744 -37.87 -0.17 6.73
C LEU A 744 -38.93 -0.19 7.83
N ASN A 745 -38.91 0.76 8.77
CA ASN A 745 -39.92 0.93 9.83
C ASN A 745 -40.24 -0.40 10.57
N GLY A 746 -39.21 -1.18 10.92
CA GLY A 746 -39.37 -2.41 11.71
C GLY A 746 -39.88 -3.64 10.94
N LYS A 747 -39.87 -3.63 9.60
CA LYS A 747 -40.17 -4.82 8.79
C LYS A 747 -39.20 -5.98 9.09
N VAL A 748 -39.75 -7.18 9.27
CA VAL A 748 -38.97 -8.42 9.42
C VAL A 748 -38.49 -8.90 8.05
N ILE A 749 -37.18 -9.08 7.90
CA ILE A 749 -36.55 -9.44 6.63
C ILE A 749 -36.29 -10.96 6.56
N PRO A 750 -36.70 -11.65 5.47
CA PRO A 750 -36.35 -13.05 5.24
C PRO A 750 -34.84 -13.24 5.10
N GLU A 751 -34.32 -14.39 5.53
CA GLU A 751 -32.89 -14.66 5.53
C GLU A 751 -32.54 -15.88 4.66
N ARG A 752 -31.55 -15.72 3.79
CA ARG A 752 -30.96 -16.84 3.03
C ARG A 752 -30.09 -17.68 3.94
N GLN A 753 -30.20 -19.00 3.89
CA GLN A 753 -29.30 -19.88 4.63
C GLN A 753 -27.87 -19.79 4.07
N PHE A 754 -26.88 -19.90 4.96
CA PHE A 754 -25.47 -20.03 4.56
C PHE A 754 -25.23 -21.38 3.88
N ILE A 755 -24.31 -21.41 2.93
CA ILE A 755 -23.86 -22.63 2.27
C ILE A 755 -23.02 -23.44 3.27
N SER A 756 -23.41 -24.69 3.53
CA SER A 756 -22.60 -25.62 4.34
C SER A 756 -21.32 -26.00 3.60
N LEU A 757 -20.20 -25.98 4.33
CA LEU A 757 -18.90 -26.37 3.81
C LEU A 757 -18.57 -27.86 3.97
N ASP A 758 -19.47 -28.66 4.56
CA ASP A 758 -19.21 -30.07 4.89
C ASP A 758 -18.87 -30.92 3.66
N ARG A 759 -19.47 -30.59 2.51
CA ARG A 759 -19.20 -31.25 1.22
C ARG A 759 -17.78 -31.00 0.69
N PHE A 760 -17.11 -29.94 1.14
CA PHE A 760 -15.74 -29.60 0.76
C PHE A 760 -14.72 -30.22 1.72
N ILE A 761 -15.10 -30.44 2.98
CA ILE A 761 -14.22 -31.04 4.00
C ILE A 761 -13.97 -32.53 3.72
N ASN A 762 -14.99 -33.23 3.20
CA ASN A 762 -14.92 -34.68 2.94
C ASN A 762 -13.91 -35.08 1.85
N HIS A 763 -13.50 -34.12 1.01
CA HIS A 763 -12.44 -34.29 0.02
C HIS A 763 -11.27 -33.40 0.45
N THR A 764 -10.39 -33.90 1.33
CA THR A 764 -9.20 -33.16 1.77
C THR A 764 -8.30 -32.84 0.57
N PHE A 765 -8.46 -31.62 0.03
CA PHE A 765 -7.72 -31.12 -1.13
C PHE A 765 -6.20 -31.19 -0.93
N LEU A 766 -5.78 -30.84 0.29
CA LEU A 766 -4.43 -31.00 0.82
C LEU A 766 -4.52 -31.72 2.17
N PRO A 767 -3.63 -32.69 2.47
CA PRO A 767 -3.56 -33.33 3.78
C PRO A 767 -3.36 -32.29 4.88
N THR A 768 -4.03 -32.47 6.01
CA THR A 768 -3.89 -31.62 7.20
C THR A 768 -2.43 -31.48 7.67
N ASP A 769 -1.62 -32.49 7.37
CA ASP A 769 -0.21 -32.57 7.76
C ASP A 769 0.70 -31.70 6.87
N MET A 770 0.16 -31.10 5.78
CA MET A 770 0.84 -30.13 4.92
C MET A 770 0.73 -28.68 5.42
N CYS A 771 0.53 -28.46 6.72
CA CYS A 771 0.57 -27.12 7.31
C CYS A 771 1.86 -26.39 6.91
N CYS A 772 1.73 -25.10 6.59
CA CYS A 772 2.89 -24.22 6.51
C CYS A 772 3.68 -24.33 7.82
N PRO A 773 5.02 -24.52 7.76
CA PRO A 773 5.80 -25.08 8.87
C PRO A 773 5.74 -24.27 10.16
N ASN A 774 5.54 -22.94 10.08
CA ASN A 774 5.18 -22.04 11.17
C ASN A 774 4.99 -20.60 10.63
N ALA A 775 4.52 -19.69 11.49
CA ALA A 775 4.33 -18.28 11.14
C ALA A 775 5.64 -17.60 10.69
N ASP A 776 6.76 -17.88 11.36
CA ASP A 776 8.05 -17.24 11.05
C ASP A 776 8.52 -17.57 9.62
N ARG A 777 8.39 -18.83 9.22
CA ARG A 777 8.75 -19.28 7.87
C ARG A 777 7.80 -18.70 6.81
N ALA A 778 6.49 -18.61 7.12
CA ALA A 778 5.54 -17.93 6.25
C ALA A 778 5.94 -16.47 6.02
N ILE A 779 6.28 -15.77 7.11
CA ILE A 779 6.72 -14.37 7.09
C ILE A 779 7.99 -14.22 6.25
N GLU A 780 8.99 -15.08 6.47
CA GLU A 780 10.24 -15.09 5.71
C GLU A 780 10.01 -15.25 4.20
N LEU A 781 9.19 -16.23 3.80
CA LEU A 781 8.89 -16.48 2.38
C LEU A 781 8.17 -15.30 1.71
N ILE A 782 7.27 -14.63 2.43
CA ILE A 782 6.56 -13.47 1.88
C ILE A 782 7.47 -12.23 1.82
N GLN A 783 8.27 -12.00 2.85
CA GLN A 783 9.18 -10.85 2.91
C GLN A 783 10.25 -10.89 1.80
N ASN A 784 10.81 -12.07 1.57
CA ASN A 784 11.87 -12.28 0.58
C ASN A 784 11.36 -12.49 -0.86
N SER A 785 10.05 -12.58 -1.06
CA SER A 785 9.47 -12.84 -2.37
C SER A 785 9.67 -11.66 -3.33
N HIS A 786 10.05 -11.98 -4.58
CA HIS A 786 10.03 -11.07 -5.72
C HIS A 786 8.71 -11.14 -6.49
N LEU A 787 7.95 -12.22 -6.32
CA LEU A 787 6.63 -12.38 -6.91
C LEU A 787 5.60 -11.43 -6.27
N ILE A 788 5.69 -11.22 -4.95
CA ILE A 788 4.79 -10.35 -4.17
C ILE A 788 5.33 -8.92 -4.10
N ASP A 789 4.54 -7.94 -4.55
CA ASP A 789 4.92 -6.53 -4.49
C ASP A 789 4.84 -5.98 -3.04
N ASN A 790 5.68 -4.99 -2.71
CA ASN A 790 5.87 -4.53 -1.33
C ASN A 790 4.57 -4.06 -0.64
N GLY A 791 3.67 -3.40 -1.36
CA GLY A 791 2.38 -2.96 -0.80
C GLY A 791 1.45 -4.11 -0.39
N TYR A 792 1.57 -5.29 -1.03
CA TYR A 792 0.80 -6.49 -0.69
C TYR A 792 1.46 -7.34 0.41
N LYS A 793 2.78 -7.21 0.62
CA LYS A 793 3.48 -7.92 1.71
C LYS A 793 2.85 -7.61 3.07
N ARG A 794 2.50 -6.34 3.33
CA ARG A 794 1.83 -5.93 4.57
C ARG A 794 0.46 -6.58 4.75
N LEU A 795 -0.34 -6.68 3.70
CA LEU A 795 -1.64 -7.35 3.72
C LEU A 795 -1.46 -8.84 4.04
N LEU A 796 -0.53 -9.52 3.37
CA LEU A 796 -0.26 -10.93 3.65
C LEU A 796 0.27 -11.15 5.07
N MET A 797 1.12 -10.26 5.62
CA MET A 797 1.53 -10.35 7.03
C MET A 797 0.33 -10.34 7.98
N SER A 798 -0.66 -9.48 7.72
CA SER A 798 -1.91 -9.45 8.49
C SER A 798 -2.70 -10.76 8.32
N SER A 799 -2.81 -11.29 7.10
CA SER A 799 -3.45 -12.58 6.84
C SER A 799 -2.80 -13.73 7.63
N ILE A 800 -1.46 -13.74 7.72
CA ILE A 800 -0.70 -14.73 8.51
C ILE A 800 -0.96 -14.57 10.01
N ASP A 801 -1.04 -13.34 10.54
CA ASP A 801 -1.40 -13.08 11.94
C ASP A 801 -2.79 -13.64 12.29
N TYR A 802 -3.79 -13.36 11.45
CA TYR A 802 -5.14 -13.91 11.65
C TYR A 802 -5.17 -15.44 11.60
N PHE A 803 -4.36 -16.06 10.73
CA PHE A 803 -4.31 -17.51 10.60
C PHE A 803 -3.63 -18.18 11.79
N PHE A 804 -2.41 -17.76 12.14
CA PHE A 804 -1.56 -18.46 13.11
C PHE A 804 -1.75 -17.97 14.54
N ASN A 805 -1.92 -16.66 14.76
CA ASN A 805 -1.94 -16.09 16.10
C ASN A 805 -3.36 -15.93 16.64
N ARG A 806 -4.34 -15.59 15.77
CA ARG A 806 -5.73 -15.32 16.18
C ARG A 806 -6.70 -16.48 15.94
N ASN A 807 -6.32 -17.48 15.14
CA ASN A 807 -7.18 -18.60 14.73
C ASN A 807 -8.48 -18.15 14.04
N GLU A 808 -8.45 -17.03 13.32
CA GLU A 808 -9.58 -16.45 12.61
C GLU A 808 -9.42 -16.68 11.10
N TYR A 809 -9.68 -17.92 10.67
CA TYR A 809 -9.38 -18.39 9.32
C TYR A 809 -10.18 -17.64 8.24
N GLY A 810 -11.44 -17.28 8.52
CA GLY A 810 -12.26 -16.47 7.61
C GLY A 810 -11.61 -15.13 7.27
N LEU A 811 -11.21 -14.36 8.28
CA LEU A 811 -10.60 -13.04 8.07
C LEU A 811 -9.23 -13.15 7.39
N SER A 812 -8.45 -14.18 7.74
CA SER A 812 -7.22 -14.50 7.03
C SER A 812 -7.48 -14.69 5.52
N MET A 813 -8.51 -15.47 5.16
CA MET A 813 -8.88 -15.71 3.76
C MET A 813 -9.40 -14.48 3.04
N MET A 814 -10.16 -13.60 3.73
CA MET A 814 -10.63 -12.35 3.13
C MET A 814 -9.47 -11.49 2.64
N ILE A 815 -8.33 -11.50 3.34
CA ILE A 815 -7.12 -10.78 2.93
C ILE A 815 -6.30 -11.60 1.92
N LEU A 816 -6.15 -12.90 2.14
CA LEU A 816 -5.32 -13.76 1.28
C LEU A 816 -5.84 -13.84 -0.16
N LEU A 817 -7.14 -14.06 -0.33
CA LEU A 817 -7.72 -14.38 -1.64
C LEU A 817 -7.57 -13.24 -2.67
N PRO A 818 -7.82 -11.96 -2.34
CA PRO A 818 -7.55 -10.86 -3.26
C PRO A 818 -6.07 -10.73 -3.63
N VAL A 819 -5.16 -10.87 -2.66
CA VAL A 819 -3.71 -10.81 -2.93
C VAL A 819 -3.28 -11.98 -3.81
N PHE A 820 -3.85 -13.16 -3.58
CA PHE A 820 -3.57 -14.34 -4.38
C PHE A 820 -4.07 -14.19 -5.82
N GLU A 821 -5.26 -13.61 -6.02
CA GLU A 821 -5.78 -13.27 -7.35
C GLU A 821 -4.86 -12.28 -8.09
N HIS A 822 -4.31 -11.28 -7.39
CA HIS A 822 -3.32 -10.35 -7.96
C HIS A 822 -2.05 -11.07 -8.43
N VAL A 823 -1.49 -11.95 -7.59
CA VAL A 823 -0.31 -12.75 -7.93
C VAL A 823 -0.57 -13.61 -9.18
N LEU A 824 -1.74 -14.26 -9.25
CA LEU A 824 -2.14 -15.04 -10.43
C LEU A 824 -2.31 -14.15 -11.67
N ARG A 825 -2.86 -12.95 -11.54
CA ARG A 825 -2.99 -11.98 -12.65
C ARG A 825 -1.62 -11.59 -13.21
N LYS A 826 -0.65 -11.31 -12.35
CA LYS A 826 0.73 -10.99 -12.74
C LYS A 826 1.36 -12.12 -13.56
N LEU A 827 1.18 -13.36 -13.10
CA LEU A 827 1.66 -14.56 -13.81
C LEU A 827 0.95 -14.76 -15.15
N PHE A 828 -0.38 -14.59 -15.18
CA PHE A 828 -1.19 -14.68 -16.39
C PHE A 828 -0.76 -13.68 -17.45
N VAL A 829 -0.58 -12.43 -17.05
CA VAL A 829 -0.15 -11.34 -17.92
C VAL A 829 1.23 -11.59 -18.50
N ASN A 830 2.16 -12.10 -17.69
CA ASN A 830 3.49 -12.47 -18.14
C ASN A 830 3.47 -13.66 -19.12
N ALA A 831 2.74 -14.73 -18.78
CA ALA A 831 2.64 -15.93 -19.61
C ALA A 831 1.99 -15.66 -20.98
N ASN A 832 1.00 -14.76 -21.02
CA ASN A 832 0.26 -14.41 -22.24
C ASN A 832 0.77 -13.14 -22.93
N ASN A 833 1.78 -12.46 -22.39
CA ASN A 833 2.37 -11.22 -22.91
C ASN A 833 1.35 -10.09 -23.15
N CYS A 834 0.54 -9.77 -22.14
CA CYS A 834 -0.55 -8.79 -22.21
C CYS A 834 -0.54 -7.79 -21.03
N PRO A 835 0.52 -6.96 -20.88
CA PRO A 835 0.75 -6.08 -19.72
C PRO A 835 -0.39 -5.11 -19.40
N GLU A 836 -1.13 -4.66 -20.42
CA GLU A 836 -2.26 -3.74 -20.29
C GLU A 836 -3.40 -4.31 -19.42
N ARG A 837 -3.49 -5.64 -19.30
CA ARG A 837 -4.51 -6.34 -18.52
C ARG A 837 -4.25 -6.38 -17.03
N LEU A 838 -3.05 -5.97 -16.60
CA LEU A 838 -2.66 -5.93 -15.20
C LEU A 838 -3.31 -4.75 -14.46
N LEU A 839 -3.56 -3.65 -15.17
CA LEU A 839 -3.88 -2.33 -14.61
C LEU A 839 -5.36 -1.93 -14.68
N THR A 840 -6.28 -2.81 -15.10
CA THR A 840 -7.67 -2.38 -15.29
C THR A 840 -8.68 -3.11 -14.41
N ALA A 841 -9.32 -2.32 -13.55
CA ALA A 841 -10.53 -2.69 -12.81
C ALA A 841 -11.83 -2.29 -13.56
N GLU A 842 -11.74 -1.69 -14.75
CA GLU A 842 -12.88 -1.24 -15.54
C GLU A 842 -13.42 -2.36 -16.45
N ALA A 843 -14.61 -2.87 -16.17
CA ALA A 843 -15.20 -3.96 -16.96
C ALA A 843 -15.52 -3.62 -18.43
N THR A 844 -15.45 -2.34 -18.82
CA THR A 844 -15.58 -1.90 -20.22
C THR A 844 -14.26 -1.93 -21.00
N THR A 845 -13.15 -2.18 -20.31
CA THR A 845 -11.81 -2.41 -20.87
C THR A 845 -11.39 -3.86 -20.57
N LEU A 846 -10.14 -4.27 -20.81
CA LEU A 846 -9.66 -5.66 -20.67
C LEU A 846 -9.60 -6.17 -19.21
N TYR A 847 -10.76 -6.20 -18.53
CA TYR A 847 -10.93 -6.54 -17.12
C TYR A 847 -10.70 -8.02 -16.84
N THR A 848 -9.53 -8.32 -16.29
CA THR A 848 -9.06 -9.69 -16.09
C THR A 848 -9.46 -10.23 -14.71
N THR A 849 -10.61 -10.91 -14.68
CA THR A 849 -11.10 -11.62 -13.49
C THR A 849 -10.39 -12.94 -13.27
N LEU A 850 -10.50 -13.49 -12.06
CA LEU A 850 -10.05 -14.85 -11.75
C LEU A 850 -10.63 -15.93 -12.70
N ASP A 851 -11.88 -15.77 -13.12
CA ASP A 851 -12.50 -16.67 -14.10
C ASP A 851 -11.78 -16.57 -15.45
N GLU A 852 -11.46 -15.35 -15.92
CA GLU A 852 -10.72 -15.13 -17.17
C GLU A 852 -9.26 -15.61 -17.08
N ILE A 853 -8.61 -15.46 -15.93
CA ILE A 853 -7.24 -15.96 -15.69
C ILE A 853 -7.16 -17.48 -15.92
N LEU A 854 -8.24 -18.20 -15.64
CA LEU A 854 -8.27 -19.67 -15.59
C LEU A 854 -8.99 -20.33 -16.78
N ILE A 855 -9.47 -19.55 -17.77
CA ILE A 855 -10.02 -20.14 -19.01
C ILE A 855 -8.95 -20.82 -19.86
N CYS A 856 -9.34 -21.81 -20.66
CA CYS A 856 -8.41 -22.51 -21.55
C CYS A 856 -7.98 -21.72 -22.78
N CYS A 857 -8.87 -20.91 -23.33
CA CYS A 857 -8.61 -20.08 -24.51
C CYS A 857 -9.10 -18.67 -24.22
N LEU A 858 -8.28 -17.68 -24.58
CA LEU A 858 -8.62 -16.27 -24.46
C LEU A 858 -9.77 -15.90 -25.41
N PRO A 859 -10.45 -14.75 -25.19
CA PRO A 859 -11.56 -14.33 -26.04
C PRO A 859 -11.23 -14.16 -27.53
N ASP A 860 -9.95 -13.97 -27.88
CA ASP A 860 -9.44 -13.89 -29.25
C ASP A 860 -9.19 -15.26 -29.90
N GLY A 861 -9.44 -16.36 -29.18
CA GLY A 861 -9.25 -17.73 -29.63
C GLY A 861 -7.84 -18.29 -29.40
N SER A 862 -6.91 -17.49 -28.88
CA SER A 862 -5.55 -17.94 -28.56
C SER A 862 -5.55 -18.83 -27.29
N PRO A 863 -4.61 -19.79 -27.18
CA PRO A 863 -4.51 -20.64 -25.99
C PRO A 863 -3.98 -19.85 -24.80
N ASN A 864 -4.58 -20.03 -23.61
CA ASN A 864 -4.07 -19.45 -22.38
C ASN A 864 -2.80 -20.20 -21.94
N ARG A 865 -1.66 -19.51 -21.93
CA ARG A 865 -0.34 -20.06 -21.63
C ARG A 865 -0.04 -20.20 -20.13
N LEU A 866 -0.94 -19.75 -19.25
CA LEU A 866 -0.76 -19.89 -17.81
C LEU A 866 -0.66 -21.37 -17.38
N CYS A 867 -1.35 -22.27 -18.06
CA CYS A 867 -1.28 -23.71 -17.78
C CYS A 867 0.11 -24.29 -18.09
N ASP A 868 0.78 -23.78 -19.13
CA ASP A 868 2.14 -24.18 -19.48
C ASP A 868 3.14 -23.74 -18.41
N GLU A 869 2.90 -22.57 -17.81
CA GLU A 869 3.75 -22.00 -16.76
C GLU A 869 3.52 -22.65 -15.37
N LEU A 870 2.25 -22.88 -14.99
CA LEU A 870 1.89 -23.43 -13.68
C LEU A 870 1.81 -24.96 -13.65
N GLY A 871 1.70 -25.60 -14.80
CA GLY A 871 1.49 -27.04 -14.89
C GLY A 871 0.07 -27.47 -14.51
N ARG A 872 -0.31 -28.64 -15.03
CA ARG A 872 -1.69 -29.16 -14.96
C ARG A 872 -2.19 -29.37 -13.53
N GLY A 873 -1.37 -29.98 -12.67
CA GLY A 873 -1.77 -30.29 -11.29
C GLY A 873 -2.11 -29.04 -10.47
N TYR A 874 -1.34 -27.96 -10.67
CA TYR A 874 -1.61 -26.66 -10.03
C TYR A 874 -2.91 -26.04 -10.55
N MET A 875 -3.10 -26.01 -11.87
CA MET A 875 -4.34 -25.51 -12.50
C MET A 875 -5.59 -26.30 -12.07
N SER A 876 -5.45 -27.62 -11.96
CA SER A 876 -6.50 -28.52 -11.47
C SER A 876 -6.90 -28.22 -10.03
N LEU A 877 -5.94 -27.99 -9.14
CA LEU A 877 -6.20 -27.65 -7.74
C LEU A 877 -6.82 -26.25 -7.60
N LEU A 878 -6.35 -25.27 -8.38
CA LEU A 878 -6.99 -23.95 -8.47
C LEU A 878 -8.45 -24.08 -8.89
N GLY A 879 -8.73 -24.89 -9.92
CA GLY A 879 -10.08 -25.14 -10.42
C GLY A 879 -11.05 -25.61 -9.34
N ASP A 880 -10.66 -26.65 -8.60
CA ASP A 880 -11.47 -27.26 -7.54
C ASP A 880 -11.72 -26.32 -6.33
N LEU A 881 -10.73 -25.48 -6.01
CA LEU A 881 -10.80 -24.60 -4.83
C LEU A 881 -11.46 -23.24 -5.12
N ILE A 882 -11.33 -22.74 -6.35
CA ILE A 882 -11.58 -21.32 -6.64
C ILE A 882 -12.68 -21.10 -7.68
N THR A 883 -12.73 -21.88 -8.77
CA THR A 883 -13.59 -21.54 -9.93
C THR A 883 -14.73 -22.50 -10.24
N PHE A 884 -14.57 -23.82 -10.02
CA PHE A 884 -15.62 -24.77 -10.40
C PHE A 884 -16.86 -24.59 -9.52
N PRO A 885 -18.06 -24.32 -10.06
CA PRO A 885 -19.25 -23.99 -9.27
C PRO A 885 -19.64 -25.06 -8.23
N ASP A 886 -19.44 -26.33 -8.57
CA ASP A 886 -19.68 -27.47 -7.67
C ASP A 886 -18.54 -27.68 -6.65
N GLY A 887 -17.39 -27.01 -6.83
CA GLY A 887 -16.25 -26.97 -5.93
C GLY A 887 -16.37 -25.94 -4.82
N ALA A 888 -15.26 -25.70 -4.10
CA ALA A 888 -15.28 -24.83 -2.93
C ALA A 888 -15.67 -23.40 -3.31
N CYS A 889 -15.19 -22.89 -4.46
CA CYS A 889 -15.47 -21.54 -4.97
C CYS A 889 -15.33 -20.46 -3.88
N LEU A 890 -14.33 -20.62 -3.03
CA LEU A 890 -14.29 -19.95 -1.73
C LEU A 890 -14.28 -18.43 -1.88
N ARG A 891 -13.52 -17.94 -2.87
CA ARG A 891 -13.39 -16.52 -3.22
C ARG A 891 -14.74 -15.90 -3.56
N SER A 892 -15.50 -16.50 -4.48
CA SER A 892 -16.80 -15.96 -4.91
C SER A 892 -17.83 -16.03 -3.78
N LYS A 893 -17.95 -17.20 -3.12
CA LYS A 893 -18.93 -17.42 -2.04
C LYS A 893 -18.66 -16.55 -0.79
N LEU A 894 -17.39 -16.31 -0.43
CA LEU A 894 -17.04 -15.37 0.63
C LEU A 894 -17.34 -13.92 0.20
N SER A 895 -16.98 -13.52 -1.02
CA SER A 895 -17.23 -12.14 -1.48
C SER A 895 -18.72 -11.78 -1.54
N HIS A 896 -19.60 -12.76 -1.84
CA HIS A 896 -21.05 -12.58 -1.91
C HIS A 896 -21.76 -12.72 -0.54
N GLY A 897 -21.03 -13.10 0.52
CA GLY A 897 -21.61 -13.37 1.84
C GLY A 897 -22.52 -14.60 1.89
N GLU A 898 -22.22 -15.61 1.08
CA GLU A 898 -22.97 -16.88 1.05
C GLU A 898 -22.44 -17.90 2.06
N ILE A 899 -21.22 -17.70 2.58
CA ILE A 899 -20.59 -18.50 3.63
C ILE A 899 -20.48 -17.66 4.89
N ASP A 900 -20.68 -18.28 6.05
CA ASP A 900 -20.32 -17.68 7.33
C ASP A 900 -18.79 -17.78 7.50
N TYR A 901 -18.12 -16.63 7.42
CA TYR A 901 -16.67 -16.54 7.52
C TYR A 901 -16.13 -17.02 8.89
N GLU A 902 -16.92 -16.97 9.96
CA GLU A 902 -16.52 -17.48 11.27
C GLU A 902 -16.51 -19.02 11.32
N SER A 903 -17.34 -19.66 10.49
CA SER A 903 -17.44 -21.12 10.40
C SER A 903 -16.38 -21.77 9.49
N LEU A 904 -15.50 -20.96 8.89
CA LEU A 904 -14.56 -21.43 7.87
C LEU A 904 -13.52 -22.40 8.46
N PRO A 905 -13.43 -23.66 7.97
CA PRO A 905 -12.52 -24.65 8.53
C PRO A 905 -11.04 -24.31 8.27
N ARG A 906 -10.18 -24.57 9.26
CA ARG A 906 -8.73 -24.43 9.14
C ARG A 906 -8.16 -25.16 7.92
N SER A 907 -8.66 -26.37 7.63
CA SER A 907 -8.18 -27.20 6.51
C SER A 907 -8.34 -26.50 5.15
N VAL A 908 -9.46 -25.80 4.95
CA VAL A 908 -9.75 -25.06 3.71
C VAL A 908 -8.84 -23.84 3.60
N ALA A 909 -8.68 -23.07 4.68
CA ALA A 909 -7.78 -21.92 4.70
C ALA A 909 -6.31 -22.32 4.50
N ASN A 910 -5.90 -23.44 5.10
CA ASN A 910 -4.55 -23.99 4.95
C ASN A 910 -4.25 -24.38 3.49
N ALA A 911 -5.24 -24.93 2.79
CA ALA A 911 -5.08 -25.29 1.38
C ALA A 911 -4.79 -24.07 0.49
N GLN A 912 -5.45 -22.94 0.77
CA GLN A 912 -5.22 -21.67 0.05
C GLN A 912 -3.84 -21.09 0.33
N LEU A 913 -3.37 -21.13 1.59
CA LEU A 913 -2.01 -20.71 1.93
C LEU A 913 -0.95 -21.61 1.26
N GLY A 914 -1.20 -22.93 1.23
CA GLY A 914 -0.34 -23.89 0.54
C GLY A 914 -0.19 -23.56 -0.95
N LEU A 915 -1.29 -23.16 -1.62
CA LEU A 915 -1.24 -22.72 -3.02
C LEU A 915 -0.33 -21.50 -3.22
N LEU A 916 -0.47 -20.46 -2.39
CA LEU A 916 0.41 -19.29 -2.47
C LEU A 916 1.88 -19.70 -2.26
N PHE A 917 2.19 -20.47 -1.21
CA PHE A 917 3.57 -20.89 -0.93
C PHE A 917 4.15 -21.77 -2.02
N ALA A 918 3.36 -22.63 -2.66
CA ALA A 918 3.81 -23.39 -3.81
C ALA A 918 4.28 -22.50 -4.98
N LEU A 919 3.64 -21.35 -5.21
CA LEU A 919 4.15 -20.35 -6.16
C LEU A 919 5.46 -19.75 -5.67
N LEU A 920 5.54 -19.33 -4.40
CA LEU A 920 6.75 -18.72 -3.86
C LEU A 920 7.96 -19.66 -3.97
N TYR A 921 7.80 -20.95 -3.60
CA TYR A 921 8.86 -21.95 -3.76
C TYR A 921 9.27 -22.16 -5.22
N ARG A 922 8.33 -22.07 -6.16
CA ARG A 922 8.61 -22.26 -7.59
C ARG A 922 9.38 -21.09 -8.21
N TYR A 923 9.01 -19.85 -7.88
CA TYR A 923 9.51 -18.67 -8.60
C TYR A 923 10.66 -17.94 -7.89
N ASP A 924 10.68 -17.90 -6.56
CA ASP A 924 11.64 -17.06 -5.82
C ASP A 924 12.98 -17.77 -5.54
N LYS A 925 13.25 -18.90 -6.22
CA LYS A 925 14.51 -19.67 -6.12
C LYS A 925 14.99 -19.92 -4.68
N TYR A 926 14.07 -20.08 -3.75
CA TYR A 926 14.41 -20.48 -2.38
C TYR A 926 15.15 -21.82 -2.41
N LYS A 927 16.07 -22.03 -1.47
CA LYS A 927 16.61 -23.38 -1.23
C LYS A 927 15.44 -24.27 -0.85
N LEU A 928 15.03 -25.13 -1.78
CA LEU A 928 13.92 -26.07 -1.62
C LEU A 928 14.14 -26.88 -0.35
N ASP A 929 13.38 -26.55 0.67
CA ASP A 929 13.34 -27.33 1.90
C ASP A 929 12.40 -28.53 1.72
N LYS A 930 12.41 -29.43 2.71
CA LYS A 930 11.62 -30.67 2.66
C LYS A 930 10.13 -30.39 2.48
N TYR A 931 9.64 -29.26 3.01
CA TYR A 931 8.25 -28.86 2.90
C TYR A 931 7.93 -28.40 1.47
N GLY A 932 8.72 -27.48 0.91
CA GLY A 932 8.54 -26.99 -0.45
C GLY A 932 8.59 -28.11 -1.49
N GLN A 933 9.51 -29.07 -1.34
CA GLN A 933 9.62 -30.20 -2.26
C GLN A 933 8.36 -31.08 -2.21
N TYR A 934 7.94 -31.49 -1.01
CA TYR A 934 6.76 -32.32 -0.82
C TYR A 934 5.47 -31.64 -1.33
N LEU A 935 5.33 -30.34 -1.10
CA LEU A 935 4.20 -29.54 -1.56
C LEU A 935 4.12 -29.50 -3.09
N LEU A 936 5.24 -29.26 -3.78
CA LEU A 936 5.29 -29.26 -5.24
C LEU A 936 5.00 -30.65 -5.83
N ASP A 937 5.55 -31.71 -5.24
CA ASP A 937 5.33 -33.09 -5.69
C ASP A 937 3.85 -33.48 -5.60
N TYR A 938 3.20 -33.16 -4.47
CA TYR A 938 1.77 -33.43 -4.30
C TYR A 938 0.91 -32.65 -5.30
N ILE A 939 1.19 -31.37 -5.51
CA ILE A 939 0.43 -30.55 -6.46
C ILE A 939 0.60 -31.08 -7.88
N ASN A 940 1.81 -31.49 -8.27
CA ASN A 940 2.05 -32.09 -9.58
C ASN A 940 1.26 -33.39 -9.78
N ASP A 941 0.99 -34.13 -8.70
CA ASP A 941 0.23 -35.37 -8.71
C ASP A 941 -1.27 -35.25 -8.39
N TYR A 942 -1.77 -34.03 -8.20
CA TYR A 942 -3.14 -33.76 -7.79
C TYR A 942 -4.19 -34.35 -8.76
N LYS A 943 -5.29 -34.86 -8.18
CA LYS A 943 -6.44 -35.39 -8.90
C LYS A 943 -7.63 -34.47 -8.72
N VAL A 944 -8.29 -34.14 -9.83
CA VAL A 944 -9.46 -33.25 -9.86
C VAL A 944 -10.70 -33.97 -9.33
N TYR A 945 -11.47 -33.32 -8.45
CA TYR A 945 -12.69 -33.87 -7.85
C TYR A 945 -13.97 -33.17 -8.32
N TYR A 946 -13.94 -31.85 -8.54
CA TYR A 946 -15.15 -31.04 -8.74
C TYR A 946 -15.35 -30.57 -10.19
N HIS A 947 -14.44 -30.92 -11.10
CA HIS A 947 -14.66 -30.66 -12.52
C HIS A 947 -15.89 -31.42 -13.03
N PRO A 948 -16.73 -30.82 -13.91
CA PRO A 948 -17.97 -31.46 -14.39
C PRO A 948 -17.78 -32.86 -14.97
N ILE A 949 -16.67 -33.12 -15.68
CA ILE A 949 -16.33 -34.47 -16.20
C ILE A 949 -15.95 -35.43 -15.07
N ALA A 950 -15.21 -34.98 -14.04
CA ALA A 950 -14.87 -35.81 -12.88
C ALA A 950 -16.12 -36.20 -12.09
N ILE A 951 -17.04 -35.26 -11.88
CA ILE A 951 -18.34 -35.52 -11.25
C ILE A 951 -19.13 -36.54 -12.08
N ALA A 952 -19.22 -36.33 -13.40
CA ALA A 952 -19.91 -37.26 -14.29
C ALA A 952 -19.28 -38.67 -14.27
N ARG A 953 -17.94 -38.79 -14.26
CA ARG A 953 -17.23 -40.07 -14.10
C ARG A 953 -17.57 -40.76 -12.78
N ASN A 954 -17.64 -40.00 -11.69
CA ASN A 954 -17.99 -40.54 -10.38
C ASN A 954 -19.45 -41.01 -10.32
N GLN A 955 -20.40 -40.22 -10.86
CA GLN A 955 -21.80 -40.62 -10.99
C GLN A 955 -21.94 -41.87 -11.87
N MET A 956 -21.19 -41.92 -12.97
CA MET A 956 -21.15 -43.08 -13.85
C MET A 956 -20.63 -44.33 -13.11
N ARG A 957 -19.57 -44.19 -12.31
CA ARG A 957 -19.04 -45.27 -11.47
C ARG A 957 -20.08 -45.80 -10.47
N GLN A 958 -20.89 -44.92 -9.89
CA GLN A 958 -21.99 -45.33 -9.00
C GLN A 958 -23.03 -46.16 -9.76
N CYS A 959 -23.41 -45.77 -10.98
CA CYS A 959 -24.33 -46.55 -11.82
C CYS A 959 -23.79 -47.97 -12.11
N VAL A 960 -22.48 -48.14 -12.39
CA VAL A 960 -21.87 -49.46 -12.65
C VAL A 960 -22.09 -50.42 -11.47
N ALA A 961 -21.91 -49.93 -10.24
CA ALA A 961 -22.11 -50.74 -9.04
C ALA A 961 -23.57 -51.21 -8.89
N GLU A 962 -24.54 -50.36 -9.24
CA GLU A 962 -25.97 -50.71 -9.18
C GLU A 962 -26.42 -51.63 -10.33
N PHE A 963 -25.87 -51.45 -11.54
CA PHE A 963 -26.16 -52.36 -12.66
C PHE A 963 -25.74 -53.81 -12.35
N LYS A 964 -24.66 -53.99 -11.59
CA LYS A 964 -24.23 -55.33 -11.12
C LYS A 964 -25.28 -55.99 -10.23
N GLN A 965 -25.97 -55.22 -9.38
CA GLN A 965 -27.03 -55.73 -8.50
C GLN A 965 -28.32 -56.06 -9.28
N MET A 966 -28.65 -55.27 -10.31
CA MET A 966 -29.83 -55.46 -11.16
C MET A 966 -29.81 -56.78 -11.97
N LEU A 967 -28.67 -57.47 -12.07
CA LEU A 967 -28.55 -58.78 -12.73
C LEU A 967 -29.33 -59.90 -12.00
N GLU A 968 -29.65 -59.73 -10.72
CA GLU A 968 -30.23 -60.78 -9.86
C GLU A 968 -31.78 -60.74 -9.81
N CYS A 969 -32.46 -60.66 -10.97
CA CYS A 969 -33.93 -60.72 -11.02
C CYS A 969 -34.45 -62.18 -11.05
N PRO A 970 -35.52 -62.54 -10.30
CA PRO A 970 -36.15 -63.86 -10.43
C PRO A 970 -36.68 -64.13 -11.84
N LYS A 971 -36.32 -65.28 -12.42
CA LYS A 971 -36.83 -65.73 -13.73
C LYS A 971 -38.29 -66.20 -13.61
N SER A 972 -39.10 -66.00 -14.66
CA SER A 972 -40.43 -66.62 -14.77
C SER A 972 -40.31 -68.14 -14.84
N ILE A 973 -41.36 -68.85 -14.41
CA ILE A 973 -41.44 -70.33 -14.44
C ILE A 973 -41.66 -70.85 -15.88
N ASP A 974 -42.18 -70.01 -16.78
CA ASP A 974 -42.34 -70.29 -18.21
C ASP A 974 -41.39 -69.37 -19.00
N GLU A 975 -40.29 -69.91 -19.52
CA GLU A 975 -39.43 -69.21 -20.48
C GLU A 975 -40.15 -69.20 -21.84
N VAL A 976 -40.91 -68.14 -22.11
CA VAL A 976 -41.27 -67.77 -23.48
C VAL A 976 -40.07 -67.03 -24.05
N GLU A 977 -39.42 -67.60 -25.08
CA GLU A 977 -38.42 -66.91 -25.90
C GLU A 977 -39.06 -65.67 -26.53
N THR A 978 -38.93 -64.54 -25.84
CA THR A 978 -39.18 -63.22 -26.40
C THR A 978 -37.92 -62.81 -27.15
N GLU A 979 -38.07 -62.35 -28.39
CA GLU A 979 -36.96 -61.78 -29.17
C GLU A 979 -36.29 -60.68 -28.35
N LYS A 980 -35.08 -60.96 -27.87
CA LYS A 980 -34.29 -59.99 -27.13
C LYS A 980 -33.83 -58.92 -28.11
N PRO A 981 -34.05 -57.64 -27.84
CA PRO A 981 -33.52 -56.60 -28.70
C PRO A 981 -31.98 -56.57 -28.55
N ASP A 982 -31.26 -56.81 -29.64
CA ASP A 982 -29.80 -56.71 -29.69
C ASP A 982 -29.38 -55.34 -30.24
N PHE A 983 -28.78 -54.50 -29.38
CA PHE A 983 -28.25 -53.18 -29.75
C PHE A 983 -26.72 -53.16 -29.90
N SER A 984 -26.06 -54.32 -29.93
CA SER A 984 -24.59 -54.47 -30.04
C SER A 984 -24.02 -53.81 -31.31
N ILE A 985 -24.70 -53.97 -32.45
CA ILE A 985 -24.29 -53.43 -33.75
C ILE A 985 -24.40 -51.89 -33.77
N GLN A 986 -25.50 -51.34 -33.25
CA GLN A 986 -25.75 -49.91 -33.18
C GLN A 986 -24.72 -49.21 -32.28
N LEU A 987 -24.37 -49.84 -31.15
CA LEU A 987 -23.34 -49.34 -30.23
C LEU A 987 -21.95 -49.37 -30.89
N THR A 988 -21.62 -50.46 -31.58
CA THR A 988 -20.33 -50.63 -32.30
C THR A 988 -20.16 -49.58 -33.40
N ASN A 989 -21.23 -49.32 -34.18
CA ASN A 989 -21.21 -48.30 -35.23
C ASN A 989 -21.05 -46.89 -34.64
N PHE A 990 -21.70 -46.61 -33.51
CA PHE A 990 -21.54 -45.32 -32.81
C PHE A 990 -20.11 -45.13 -32.29
N TRP A 991 -19.49 -46.16 -31.69
CA TRP A 991 -18.10 -46.10 -31.23
C TRP A 991 -17.13 -45.77 -32.35
N ARG A 992 -17.27 -46.42 -33.52
CA ARG A 992 -16.43 -46.14 -34.70
C ARG A 992 -16.57 -44.71 -35.22
N ALA A 993 -17.74 -44.09 -35.07
CA ALA A 993 -17.98 -42.73 -35.53
C ALA A 993 -17.44 -41.63 -34.59
N PHE A 994 -17.34 -41.91 -33.27
CA PHE A 994 -17.06 -40.88 -32.26
C PHE A 994 -15.76 -41.08 -31.45
N MET A 995 -15.04 -42.20 -31.63
CA MET A 995 -13.74 -42.45 -31.00
C MET A 995 -12.58 -42.16 -31.96
N PRO A 996 -11.52 -41.44 -31.54
CA PRO A 996 -10.33 -41.23 -32.37
C PRO A 996 -9.54 -42.54 -32.59
N PRO A 997 -8.86 -42.70 -33.75
CA PRO A 997 -8.14 -43.93 -34.13
C PRO A 997 -7.11 -44.40 -33.10
N ASP A 998 -6.45 -43.48 -32.39
CA ASP A 998 -5.41 -43.80 -31.40
C ASP A 998 -5.96 -44.36 -30.07
N ASN A 999 -7.26 -44.23 -29.80
CA ASN A 999 -7.92 -44.71 -28.59
C ASN A 999 -8.85 -45.91 -28.83
N LEU A 1000 -8.99 -46.34 -30.09
CA LEU A 1000 -9.74 -47.55 -30.44
C LEU A 1000 -9.19 -48.78 -29.71
N SER A 1001 -7.88 -48.85 -29.42
CA SER A 1001 -7.28 -49.98 -28.69
C SER A 1001 -7.82 -50.22 -27.27
N LEU A 1002 -8.38 -49.20 -26.59
CA LEU A 1002 -9.04 -49.35 -25.29
C LEU A 1002 -10.40 -50.05 -25.42
N PHE A 1003 -11.09 -49.87 -26.55
CA PHE A 1003 -12.43 -50.40 -26.82
C PHE A 1003 -12.45 -51.55 -27.84
N ASP A 1004 -11.35 -51.79 -28.58
CA ASP A 1004 -11.17 -52.88 -29.55
C ASP A 1004 -11.13 -54.25 -28.86
N ASN A 1005 -10.75 -54.29 -27.57
CA ASN A 1005 -10.78 -55.50 -26.75
C ASN A 1005 -12.18 -55.83 -26.19
N ILE A 1006 -13.17 -54.95 -26.38
CA ILE A 1006 -14.54 -55.21 -25.94
C ILE A 1006 -15.27 -56.03 -27.01
N SER A 1007 -15.25 -57.36 -26.87
CA SER A 1007 -16.05 -58.26 -27.71
C SER A 1007 -17.54 -58.16 -27.35
N LEU A 1008 -18.29 -57.33 -28.07
CA LEU A 1008 -19.75 -57.19 -27.94
C LEU A 1008 -20.49 -58.31 -28.69
N ALA A 1009 -20.55 -59.51 -28.12
CA ALA A 1009 -21.47 -60.55 -28.60
C ALA A 1009 -22.94 -60.21 -28.25
N THR A 1010 -23.14 -59.54 -27.11
CA THR A 1010 -24.40 -58.93 -26.64
C THR A 1010 -24.06 -57.71 -25.78
N ILE A 1011 -25.01 -56.79 -25.54
CA ILE A 1011 -24.80 -55.62 -24.66
C ILE A 1011 -24.46 -56.02 -23.22
N ASP A 1012 -24.98 -57.15 -22.73
CA ASP A 1012 -24.72 -57.62 -21.37
C ASP A 1012 -23.23 -57.99 -21.15
N ALA A 1013 -22.46 -58.31 -22.20
CA ALA A 1013 -21.02 -58.59 -22.11
C ALA A 1013 -20.20 -57.39 -21.58
N LEU A 1014 -20.79 -56.19 -21.59
CA LEU A 1014 -20.18 -54.98 -21.03
C LEU A 1014 -20.10 -54.96 -19.50
N LEU A 1015 -20.91 -55.77 -18.82
CA LEU A 1015 -20.88 -55.93 -17.37
C LEU A 1015 -19.92 -57.04 -16.90
N ASN A 1016 -19.12 -57.60 -17.80
CA ASN A 1016 -18.06 -58.55 -17.44
C ASN A 1016 -16.96 -57.86 -16.62
N GLU A 1017 -16.27 -58.62 -15.77
CA GLU A 1017 -15.28 -58.07 -14.82
C GLU A 1017 -14.17 -57.26 -15.51
N GLU A 1018 -13.71 -57.68 -16.68
CA GLU A 1018 -12.67 -56.99 -17.45
C GLU A 1018 -13.13 -55.59 -17.92
N ASN A 1019 -14.35 -55.49 -18.45
CA ASN A 1019 -14.95 -54.25 -18.92
C ASN A 1019 -15.30 -53.30 -17.76
N ILE A 1020 -15.78 -53.85 -16.63
CA ILE A 1020 -16.01 -53.07 -15.40
C ILE A 1020 -14.69 -52.50 -14.87
N ASN A 1021 -13.61 -53.29 -14.88
CA ASN A 1021 -12.29 -52.81 -14.47
C ASN A 1021 -11.76 -51.71 -15.38
N LEU A 1022 -12.01 -51.81 -16.69
CA LEU A 1022 -11.66 -50.77 -17.66
C LEU A 1022 -12.42 -49.46 -17.38
N ILE A 1023 -13.74 -49.53 -17.18
CA ILE A 1023 -14.59 -48.37 -16.86
C ILE A 1023 -14.17 -47.76 -15.51
N ASN A 1024 -13.90 -48.58 -14.49
CA ASN A 1024 -13.41 -48.12 -13.19
C ASN A 1024 -12.03 -47.45 -13.31
N ARG A 1025 -11.13 -47.97 -14.15
CA ARG A 1025 -9.82 -47.37 -14.43
C ARG A 1025 -9.98 -46.02 -15.12
N TYR A 1026 -10.90 -45.89 -16.07
CA TYR A 1026 -11.24 -44.62 -16.70
C TYR A 1026 -11.85 -43.62 -15.71
N CYS A 1027 -12.76 -44.05 -14.85
CA CYS A 1027 -13.37 -43.18 -13.84
C CYS A 1027 -12.38 -42.72 -12.75
N THR A 1028 -11.20 -43.32 -12.65
CA THR A 1028 -10.18 -43.01 -11.61
C THR A 1028 -8.87 -42.45 -12.16
N CYS A 1029 -8.71 -42.34 -13.49
CA CYS A 1029 -7.55 -41.74 -14.14
C CYS A 1029 -7.56 -40.21 -14.04
N LYS A 1030 -6.38 -39.59 -14.15
CA LYS A 1030 -6.23 -38.12 -14.18
C LYS A 1030 -6.94 -37.57 -15.43
N LEU A 1031 -7.67 -36.46 -15.29
CA LEU A 1031 -8.26 -35.77 -16.43
C LEU A 1031 -7.18 -35.23 -17.36
N THR A 1032 -7.43 -35.30 -18.67
CA THR A 1032 -6.50 -34.78 -19.67
C THR A 1032 -6.82 -33.32 -20.04
N THR A 1033 -8.04 -32.87 -19.76
CA THR A 1033 -8.52 -31.50 -19.96
C THR A 1033 -8.42 -30.66 -18.68
N THR A 1034 -7.96 -29.40 -18.83
CA THR A 1034 -7.81 -28.44 -17.73
C THR A 1034 -8.82 -27.28 -17.77
N GLY A 1035 -9.71 -27.26 -18.76
CA GLY A 1035 -10.61 -26.14 -19.03
C GLY A 1035 -12.03 -26.33 -18.55
N TYR A 1036 -12.57 -25.31 -17.89
CA TYR A 1036 -13.98 -25.26 -17.53
C TYR A 1036 -14.83 -24.79 -18.71
N ASN A 1037 -15.43 -25.73 -19.45
CA ASN A 1037 -16.53 -25.45 -20.37
C ASN A 1037 -17.68 -26.37 -20.01
N GLU A 1038 -18.56 -25.94 -19.10
CA GLU A 1038 -19.79 -26.67 -18.80
C GLU A 1038 -20.75 -26.55 -19.99
N SER A 1039 -20.50 -27.40 -20.99
CA SER A 1039 -21.36 -27.51 -22.15
C SER A 1039 -22.72 -28.05 -21.73
N SER A 1040 -23.79 -27.64 -22.44
CA SER A 1040 -25.13 -28.21 -22.24
C SER A 1040 -25.15 -29.74 -22.37
N LEU A 1041 -24.17 -30.31 -23.08
CA LEU A 1041 -23.95 -31.75 -23.19
C LEU A 1041 -23.59 -32.38 -21.84
N ILE A 1042 -22.62 -31.82 -21.10
CA ILE A 1042 -22.17 -32.37 -19.82
C ILE A 1042 -23.28 -32.30 -18.77
N ILE A 1043 -24.05 -31.20 -18.75
CA ILE A 1043 -25.21 -31.06 -17.85
C ILE A 1043 -26.21 -32.20 -18.09
N ILE A 1044 -26.57 -32.45 -19.35
CA ILE A 1044 -27.51 -33.53 -19.69
C ILE A 1044 -26.92 -34.90 -19.37
N ILE A 1045 -25.63 -35.13 -19.61
CA ILE A 1045 -24.96 -36.40 -19.24
C ILE A 1045 -25.02 -36.64 -17.72
N ARG A 1046 -24.75 -35.61 -16.91
CA ARG A 1046 -24.86 -35.69 -15.44
C ARG A 1046 -26.28 -36.00 -14.98
N GLN A 1047 -27.27 -35.32 -15.58
CA GLN A 1047 -28.69 -35.58 -15.32
C GLN A 1047 -29.07 -37.01 -15.70
N LEU A 1048 -28.63 -37.50 -16.86
CA LEU A 1048 -28.83 -38.88 -17.30
C LEU A 1048 -28.24 -39.88 -16.30
N CYS A 1049 -26.98 -39.73 -15.87
CA CYS A 1049 -26.40 -40.61 -14.86
C CYS A 1049 -27.19 -40.59 -13.54
N THR A 1050 -27.60 -39.40 -13.09
CA THR A 1050 -28.38 -39.22 -11.86
C THR A 1050 -29.74 -39.92 -11.94
N HIS A 1051 -30.48 -39.71 -13.04
CA HIS A 1051 -31.78 -40.33 -13.24
C HIS A 1051 -31.67 -41.84 -13.49
N ILE A 1052 -30.65 -42.31 -14.21
CA ILE A 1052 -30.39 -43.75 -14.39
C ILE A 1052 -30.15 -44.39 -13.02
N HIS A 1053 -29.27 -43.82 -12.21
CA HIS A 1053 -29.02 -44.31 -10.85
C HIS A 1053 -30.30 -44.37 -10.01
N GLN A 1054 -31.16 -43.34 -10.09
CA GLN A 1054 -32.44 -43.33 -9.40
C GLN A 1054 -33.42 -44.41 -9.92
N VAL A 1055 -33.47 -44.67 -11.23
CA VAL A 1055 -34.26 -45.79 -11.79
C VAL A 1055 -33.75 -47.12 -11.26
N LEU A 1056 -32.42 -47.32 -11.22
CA LEU A 1056 -31.80 -48.54 -10.69
C LEU A 1056 -32.15 -48.76 -9.21
N ILE A 1057 -32.06 -47.71 -8.37
CA ILE A 1057 -32.48 -47.77 -6.97
C ILE A 1057 -33.97 -48.10 -6.83
N ASN A 1058 -34.83 -47.48 -7.64
CA ASN A 1058 -36.27 -47.74 -7.61
C ASN A 1058 -36.56 -49.21 -7.95
N ILE A 1059 -35.89 -49.75 -8.97
CA ILE A 1059 -36.03 -51.14 -9.42
C ILE A 1059 -35.48 -52.10 -8.36
N ASP A 1060 -34.28 -51.86 -7.83
CA ASP A 1060 -33.68 -52.69 -6.77
C ASP A 1060 -34.56 -52.70 -5.50
N THR A 1061 -35.06 -51.53 -5.09
CA THR A 1061 -36.00 -51.43 -3.97
C THR A 1061 -37.29 -52.19 -4.26
N PHE A 1062 -37.82 -52.11 -5.48
CA PHE A 1062 -39.01 -52.85 -5.90
C PHE A 1062 -38.77 -54.37 -5.91
N ILE A 1063 -37.62 -54.85 -6.41
CA ILE A 1063 -37.21 -56.26 -6.40
C ILE A 1063 -37.04 -56.75 -4.95
N LYS A 1064 -36.31 -56.03 -4.09
CA LYS A 1064 -36.08 -56.41 -2.68
C LYS A 1064 -37.39 -56.48 -1.90
N THR A 1065 -38.28 -55.49 -2.07
CA THR A 1065 -39.56 -55.45 -1.33
C THR A 1065 -40.62 -56.41 -1.87
N ARG A 1066 -40.69 -56.66 -3.19
CA ARG A 1066 -41.74 -57.48 -3.81
C ARG A 1066 -41.28 -58.89 -4.20
N GLY A 1067 -40.01 -59.10 -4.49
CA GLY A 1067 -39.45 -60.39 -4.90
C GLY A 1067 -39.47 -61.44 -3.80
N GLN A 1068 -39.09 -61.08 -2.56
CA GLN A 1068 -39.19 -61.99 -1.41
C GLN A 1068 -40.66 -62.39 -1.13
N ALA A 1069 -41.58 -61.44 -1.23
CA ALA A 1069 -43.01 -61.68 -1.05
C ALA A 1069 -43.65 -62.48 -2.20
N TYR A 1070 -43.10 -62.40 -3.41
CA TYR A 1070 -43.52 -63.20 -4.56
C TYR A 1070 -43.12 -64.67 -4.39
N HIS A 1071 -41.86 -64.94 -4.01
CA HIS A 1071 -41.37 -66.30 -3.75
C HIS A 1071 -42.06 -66.98 -2.55
N SER A 1072 -42.39 -66.22 -1.50
CA SER A 1072 -43.13 -66.72 -0.34
C SER A 1072 -44.66 -66.81 -0.54
N LYS A 1073 -45.18 -66.49 -1.75
CA LYS A 1073 -46.61 -66.45 -2.11
C LYS A 1073 -47.47 -65.53 -1.21
N GLN A 1074 -46.86 -64.48 -0.64
CA GLN A 1074 -47.53 -63.54 0.27
C GLN A 1074 -48.14 -62.31 -0.43
N LEU A 1075 -47.95 -62.17 -1.75
CA LEU A 1075 -48.51 -61.06 -2.53
C LEU A 1075 -50.01 -61.25 -2.84
N ARG A 1076 -50.79 -60.17 -2.77
CA ARG A 1076 -52.19 -60.12 -3.24
C ARG A 1076 -52.25 -60.25 -4.77
N SER A 1077 -53.36 -60.76 -5.32
CA SER A 1077 -53.54 -61.00 -6.77
C SER A 1077 -53.09 -59.83 -7.67
N ASN A 1078 -53.51 -58.59 -7.37
CA ASN A 1078 -53.11 -57.40 -8.15
C ASN A 1078 -51.61 -57.09 -8.04
N GLN A 1079 -50.98 -57.35 -6.89
CA GLN A 1079 -49.55 -57.13 -6.67
C GLN A 1079 -48.72 -58.20 -7.39
N ARG A 1080 -49.22 -59.44 -7.42
CA ARG A 1080 -48.64 -60.55 -8.18
C ARG A 1080 -48.66 -60.27 -9.68
N SER A 1081 -49.81 -59.85 -10.22
CA SER A 1081 -49.91 -59.48 -11.65
C SER A 1081 -49.00 -58.30 -12.01
N ASN A 1082 -48.87 -57.29 -11.14
CA ASN A 1082 -47.95 -56.17 -11.37
C ASN A 1082 -46.47 -56.61 -11.36
N PHE A 1083 -46.09 -57.54 -10.48
CA PHE A 1083 -44.74 -58.11 -10.44
C PHE A 1083 -44.45 -59.00 -11.66
N GLU A 1084 -45.42 -59.79 -12.12
CA GLU A 1084 -45.30 -60.59 -13.36
C GLU A 1084 -45.14 -59.69 -14.61
N ARG A 1085 -45.87 -58.56 -14.68
CA ARG A 1085 -45.64 -57.56 -15.73
C ARG A 1085 -44.26 -56.92 -15.66
N PHE A 1086 -43.75 -56.66 -14.46
CA PHE A 1086 -42.38 -56.18 -14.28
C PHE A 1086 -41.35 -57.20 -14.80
N ILE A 1087 -41.49 -58.50 -14.47
CA ILE A 1087 -40.58 -59.56 -14.97
C ILE A 1087 -40.54 -59.56 -16.50
N ASN A 1088 -41.69 -59.42 -17.18
CA ASN A 1088 -41.77 -59.42 -18.63
C ASN A 1088 -41.11 -58.18 -19.29
N VAL A 1089 -40.99 -57.07 -18.57
CA VAL A 1089 -40.46 -55.79 -19.09
C VAL A 1089 -39.04 -55.51 -18.56
N HIS A 1090 -38.60 -56.23 -17.52
CA HIS A 1090 -37.33 -56.04 -16.84
C HIS A 1090 -36.12 -56.07 -17.79
N ASP A 1091 -36.05 -57.08 -18.65
CA ASP A 1091 -34.94 -57.22 -19.61
C ASP A 1091 -34.95 -56.07 -20.64
N ASN A 1092 -36.12 -55.62 -21.10
CA ASN A 1092 -36.23 -54.48 -22.00
C ASN A 1092 -35.77 -53.17 -21.33
N ILE A 1093 -36.12 -52.95 -20.07
CA ILE A 1093 -35.65 -51.80 -19.28
C ILE A 1093 -34.13 -51.90 -19.09
N ARG A 1094 -33.61 -53.09 -18.76
CA ARG A 1094 -32.17 -53.34 -18.56
C ARG A 1094 -31.38 -53.01 -19.82
N GLN A 1095 -31.74 -53.59 -20.97
CA GLN A 1095 -31.06 -53.36 -22.23
C GLN A 1095 -31.11 -51.88 -22.66
N SER A 1096 -32.25 -51.22 -22.46
CA SER A 1096 -32.43 -49.80 -22.78
C SER A 1096 -31.53 -48.89 -21.92
N LEU A 1097 -31.48 -49.15 -20.61
CA LEU A 1097 -30.65 -48.38 -19.68
C LEU A 1097 -29.16 -48.63 -19.90
N LEU A 1098 -28.74 -49.87 -20.17
CA LEU A 1098 -27.35 -50.19 -20.51
C LEU A 1098 -26.91 -49.53 -21.82
N PHE A 1099 -27.75 -49.57 -22.86
CA PHE A 1099 -27.47 -48.89 -24.12
C PHE A 1099 -27.25 -47.38 -23.93
N ILE A 1100 -28.16 -46.71 -23.21
CA ILE A 1100 -28.05 -45.28 -22.90
C ILE A 1100 -26.81 -45.01 -22.03
N PHE A 1101 -26.53 -45.86 -21.03
CA PHE A 1101 -25.38 -45.73 -20.15
C PHE A 1101 -24.05 -45.80 -20.92
N HIS A 1102 -23.89 -46.76 -21.84
CA HIS A 1102 -22.68 -46.92 -22.62
C HIS A 1102 -22.47 -45.81 -23.65
N LEU A 1103 -23.53 -45.33 -24.27
CA LEU A 1103 -23.43 -44.17 -25.16
C LEU A 1103 -23.02 -42.91 -24.38
N ASN A 1104 -23.60 -42.69 -23.20
CA ASN A 1104 -23.18 -41.60 -22.30
C ASN A 1104 -21.70 -41.74 -21.90
N ALA A 1105 -21.24 -42.95 -21.55
CA ALA A 1105 -19.85 -43.22 -21.22
C ALA A 1105 -18.89 -42.86 -22.37
N SER A 1106 -19.29 -43.22 -23.58
CA SER A 1106 -18.50 -43.03 -24.81
C SER A 1106 -18.40 -41.56 -25.17
N ILE A 1107 -19.52 -40.83 -25.09
CA ILE A 1107 -19.55 -39.38 -25.28
C ILE A 1107 -18.69 -38.69 -24.22
N LEU A 1108 -18.77 -39.12 -22.96
CA LEU A 1108 -17.96 -38.58 -21.87
C LEU A 1108 -16.46 -38.84 -22.05
N PHE A 1109 -16.08 -40.01 -22.59
CA PHE A 1109 -14.71 -40.35 -22.95
C PHE A 1109 -14.18 -39.47 -24.10
N SER A 1110 -14.98 -39.29 -25.15
CA SER A 1110 -14.63 -38.41 -26.26
C SER A 1110 -14.52 -36.95 -25.83
N LEU A 1111 -15.35 -36.48 -24.88
CA LEU A 1111 -15.28 -35.12 -24.33
C LEU A 1111 -14.00 -34.86 -23.52
N ASP A 1112 -13.42 -35.86 -22.85
CA ASP A 1112 -12.13 -35.68 -22.15
C ASP A 1112 -10.95 -35.62 -23.12
N ASN A 1113 -10.98 -36.37 -24.24
CA ASN A 1113 -9.82 -36.47 -25.15
C ASN A 1113 -9.86 -35.52 -26.36
N ILE A 1114 -11.02 -34.94 -26.70
CA ILE A 1114 -11.17 -34.11 -27.91
C ILE A 1114 -11.21 -32.62 -27.55
N ARG A 1115 -10.31 -31.83 -28.16
CA ARG A 1115 -10.47 -30.37 -28.29
C ARG A 1115 -11.63 -30.11 -29.26
N CYS A 1116 -12.85 -29.99 -28.72
CA CYS A 1116 -14.12 -29.75 -29.41
C CYS A 1116 -14.59 -30.89 -30.33
N ILE A 1117 -15.69 -31.55 -29.95
CA ILE A 1117 -16.54 -32.29 -30.90
C ILE A 1117 -16.78 -31.37 -32.10
N ASP A 1118 -16.48 -31.82 -33.31
CA ASP A 1118 -16.69 -31.05 -34.53
C ASP A 1118 -18.12 -30.46 -34.52
N LEU A 1119 -18.23 -29.13 -34.56
CA LEU A 1119 -19.46 -28.36 -34.35
C LEU A 1119 -20.62 -28.88 -35.22
N LYS A 1120 -20.28 -29.51 -36.34
CA LYS A 1120 -21.18 -30.16 -37.30
C LYS A 1120 -22.12 -31.21 -36.69
N TYR A 1121 -21.70 -31.94 -35.65
CA TYR A 1121 -22.49 -33.04 -35.05
C TYR A 1121 -23.11 -32.71 -33.69
N SER A 1122 -22.75 -31.57 -33.09
CA SER A 1122 -23.22 -31.12 -31.78
C SER A 1122 -24.76 -31.04 -31.67
N SER A 1123 -25.42 -30.56 -32.73
CA SER A 1123 -26.88 -30.39 -32.77
C SER A 1123 -27.65 -31.72 -32.82
N LEU A 1124 -27.09 -32.73 -33.46
CA LEU A 1124 -27.65 -34.09 -33.54
C LEU A 1124 -27.44 -34.83 -32.21
N LEU A 1125 -26.25 -34.70 -31.61
CA LEU A 1125 -25.93 -35.25 -30.30
C LEU A 1125 -26.87 -34.70 -29.20
N MET A 1126 -27.09 -33.38 -29.19
CA MET A 1126 -28.04 -32.73 -28.28
C MET A 1126 -29.48 -33.25 -28.44
N LYS A 1127 -29.93 -33.53 -29.67
CA LYS A 1127 -31.27 -34.11 -29.92
C LYS A 1127 -31.39 -35.51 -29.33
N ILE A 1128 -30.37 -36.35 -29.50
CA ILE A 1128 -30.33 -37.71 -28.93
C ILE A 1128 -30.37 -37.64 -27.39
N LEU A 1129 -29.50 -36.84 -26.78
CA LEU A 1129 -29.40 -36.71 -25.34
C LEU A 1129 -30.71 -36.20 -24.70
N ARG A 1130 -31.41 -35.27 -25.34
CA ARG A 1130 -32.74 -34.79 -24.87
C ARG A 1130 -33.81 -35.88 -24.93
N ILE A 1131 -33.84 -36.69 -25.99
CA ILE A 1131 -34.77 -37.82 -26.10
C ILE A 1131 -34.55 -38.80 -24.95
N TRP A 1132 -33.29 -39.13 -24.66
CA TRP A 1132 -32.95 -40.03 -23.55
C TRP A 1132 -33.25 -39.40 -22.19
N LEU A 1133 -32.97 -38.10 -22.01
CA LEU A 1133 -33.27 -37.44 -20.74
C LEU A 1133 -34.76 -37.53 -20.41
N THR A 1134 -35.62 -37.18 -21.38
CA THR A 1134 -37.07 -37.31 -21.23
C THR A 1134 -37.50 -38.76 -20.99
N PHE A 1135 -36.86 -39.74 -21.63
CA PHE A 1135 -37.13 -41.16 -21.37
C PHE A 1135 -36.80 -41.58 -19.93
N VAL A 1136 -35.61 -41.21 -19.42
CA VAL A 1136 -35.19 -41.61 -18.07
C VAL A 1136 -35.98 -40.85 -17.01
N GLU A 1137 -36.26 -39.55 -17.18
CA GLU A 1137 -37.12 -38.76 -16.27
C GLU A 1137 -38.53 -39.35 -16.12
N ASN A 1138 -39.14 -39.75 -17.25
CA ASN A 1138 -40.43 -40.42 -17.25
C ASN A 1138 -40.32 -41.79 -16.56
N THR A 1139 -39.25 -42.54 -16.82
CA THR A 1139 -39.01 -43.84 -16.19
C THR A 1139 -38.80 -43.71 -14.68
N VAL A 1140 -38.08 -42.69 -14.17
CA VAL A 1140 -37.95 -42.40 -12.73
C VAL A 1140 -39.34 -42.20 -12.11
N THR A 1141 -40.18 -41.42 -12.78
CA THR A 1141 -41.53 -41.11 -12.31
C THR A 1141 -42.44 -42.35 -12.29
N LEU A 1142 -42.41 -43.17 -13.35
CA LEU A 1142 -43.28 -44.33 -13.52
C LEU A 1142 -42.82 -45.56 -12.72
N SER A 1143 -41.52 -45.70 -12.47
CA SER A 1143 -40.90 -46.76 -11.66
C SER A 1143 -40.95 -46.50 -10.16
N ASN A 1144 -41.41 -45.32 -9.72
CA ASN A 1144 -41.58 -45.02 -8.31
C ASN A 1144 -42.52 -46.05 -7.66
N ILE A 1145 -42.16 -46.52 -6.47
CA ILE A 1145 -42.85 -47.59 -5.72
C ILE A 1145 -44.35 -47.34 -5.50
N THR A 1146 -44.79 -46.08 -5.60
CA THR A 1146 -46.20 -45.68 -5.49
C THR A 1146 -46.99 -45.78 -6.80
N ARG A 1147 -46.33 -45.71 -7.97
CA ARG A 1147 -46.98 -45.72 -9.29
C ARG A 1147 -46.88 -47.07 -10.02
N ASN A 1148 -45.70 -47.70 -10.04
CA ASN A 1148 -45.42 -49.03 -10.63
C ASN A 1148 -46.09 -49.31 -12.00
N ARG A 1149 -45.94 -48.38 -12.96
CA ARG A 1149 -46.61 -48.47 -14.28
C ARG A 1149 -45.70 -49.10 -15.35
N TRP A 1150 -45.48 -50.42 -15.26
CA TRP A 1150 -44.51 -51.15 -16.09
C TRP A 1150 -44.85 -51.23 -17.58
N ASP A 1151 -46.14 -51.34 -17.94
CA ASP A 1151 -46.58 -51.40 -19.35
C ASP A 1151 -46.32 -50.07 -20.09
N GLU A 1152 -46.48 -48.93 -19.39
CA GLU A 1152 -46.16 -47.61 -19.93
C GLU A 1152 -44.64 -47.45 -20.15
N ILE A 1153 -43.83 -48.01 -19.24
CA ILE A 1153 -42.37 -48.04 -19.37
C ILE A 1153 -41.94 -48.91 -20.57
N ALA A 1154 -42.60 -50.06 -20.81
CA ALA A 1154 -42.31 -50.91 -21.97
C ALA A 1154 -42.49 -50.16 -23.31
N ASN A 1155 -43.59 -49.41 -23.44
CA ASN A 1155 -43.86 -48.58 -24.61
C ASN A 1155 -42.86 -47.42 -24.76
N LEU A 1156 -42.42 -46.84 -23.64
CA LEU A 1156 -41.38 -45.81 -23.64
C LEU A 1156 -40.02 -46.36 -24.10
N CYS A 1157 -39.68 -47.60 -23.72
CA CYS A 1157 -38.44 -48.25 -24.14
C CYS A 1157 -38.39 -48.38 -25.67
N SER A 1158 -39.42 -49.00 -26.28
CA SER A 1158 -39.48 -49.20 -27.74
C SER A 1158 -39.47 -47.87 -28.51
N THR A 1159 -40.29 -46.91 -28.11
CA THR A 1159 -40.41 -45.62 -28.82
C THR A 1159 -39.17 -44.72 -28.71
N SER A 1160 -38.48 -44.73 -27.57
CA SER A 1160 -37.28 -43.90 -27.37
C SER A 1160 -36.06 -44.49 -28.08
N ILE A 1161 -35.96 -45.81 -28.12
CA ILE A 1161 -34.91 -46.54 -28.85
C ILE A 1161 -35.07 -46.38 -30.37
N ASP A 1162 -36.29 -46.53 -30.91
CA ASP A 1162 -36.53 -46.34 -32.35
C ASP A 1162 -36.17 -44.93 -32.82
N LYS A 1163 -36.54 -43.92 -32.02
CA LYS A 1163 -36.22 -42.52 -32.32
C LYS A 1163 -34.72 -42.26 -32.26
N SER A 1164 -34.02 -42.79 -31.28
CA SER A 1164 -32.57 -42.58 -31.13
C SER A 1164 -31.77 -43.36 -32.19
N THR A 1165 -32.14 -44.61 -32.50
CA THR A 1165 -31.50 -45.43 -33.54
C THR A 1165 -31.59 -44.79 -34.92
N LYS A 1166 -32.74 -44.21 -35.29
CA LYS A 1166 -32.89 -43.48 -36.56
C LYS A 1166 -32.01 -42.23 -36.67
N ILE A 1167 -31.64 -41.61 -35.54
CA ILE A 1167 -30.75 -40.46 -35.52
C ILE A 1167 -29.29 -40.93 -35.53
N ILE A 1168 -28.96 -42.02 -34.80
CA ILE A 1168 -27.62 -42.64 -34.80
C ILE A 1168 -27.24 -43.15 -36.19
N LEU A 1169 -28.16 -43.71 -36.97
CA LEU A 1169 -27.90 -44.13 -38.36
C LEU A 1169 -27.74 -42.97 -39.35
N LYS A 1170 -28.17 -41.76 -38.99
CA LYS A 1170 -28.00 -40.54 -39.79
C LYS A 1170 -26.69 -39.81 -39.48
N LEU A 1171 -26.16 -40.02 -38.27
CA LEU A 1171 -24.83 -39.62 -37.85
C LEU A 1171 -23.80 -40.52 -38.53
#